data_AF-A0A7Y8LSC0-F1
#
_entry.id   AF-A0A7Y8LSC0-F1
#
_cell.length_a   1.000
_cell.length_b   1.000
_cell.length_c   1.000
_cell.angle_alpha   90.00
_cell.angle_beta   90.00
_cell.angle_gamma   90.00
#
_symmetry.space_group_name_H-M   'P 1'
#
loop_
_entity.id
_entity.type
_entity.pdbx_description
1 polymer ?
#
loop_
_entity_poly.entity_id
_entity_poly.type
_entity_poly.pdbx_seq_one_letter_code
_entity_poly.pdbx_strand_id
1 'polypeptide(L)'
;MEKEFIAELHDIGKLLDKDSPELQQYHLTGHTFANFDFEEFGIKKPTSPSWWAQYHHNHNSKINEEDVNTGDSWRDIPQEYRPDLFLLILADHLASSISRALPRLPLRSSNKDESKDKSKDKTEDKLEGVLKLWNCNFYENEKNKGKYWAAFKSEEDLKKLFEIIDTITSPEDFLSQYNEYLILTPEDKSKPKNITSLYTHIELVGKIYRVLKRHCEIKIESVLELKLNGEAVNTIKDAEGGNRTEGNQNIDKGKWQARFVKCYIKYPHSFVRLQDINLIVKRNKLAEDFVCKYKDYVMFHTFDFISLFLPIGVELKEMFKDFLDNGFFIEYIETMADLGILRSNLDTRVLSSRKSNRSDTIKVLNSRNTRVYRKILLPEMLDKIVPPICDICQINPGKERMKENIKEWICDKCYEVRESGESFKYPDQWQENKIVWFKFNLNTENLENWLQKAFEEYIDSLKINNAQTLKNEFRSLACQSDFVKDYKGMIKAFWHKASDLAKKPISNYYELGVFLYSGENVKKTIETFLEVYNEYFPDCEGDYLSPISLSLSISNVKYPIREHFRFFESPEGFLNIRNQNIFHSSYDKKEIEWLINNLQPKSLHFLYKLASIYEKTKSDLSIIVEIMDNRKSQQDISNLYFKINIPPEKILNFYRITEVDNELHKT
;
A
#
# COMPACT_ATOMS: atom_id res chain seq x y z
N MET A 1 34.51 15.60 -8.36
CA MET A 1 33.37 15.02 -7.64
C MET A 1 33.50 13.51 -7.74
N GLU A 2 33.73 12.82 -6.63
CA GLU A 2 33.63 11.36 -6.60
C GLU A 2 32.17 10.98 -6.88
N LYS A 3 31.96 9.96 -7.73
CA LYS A 3 30.62 9.46 -8.04
C LYS A 3 30.09 8.69 -6.83
N GLU A 4 28.82 8.84 -6.49
CA GLU A 4 28.19 8.11 -5.39
C GLU A 4 27.74 6.70 -5.82
N PHE A 5 27.70 5.75 -4.89
CA PHE A 5 27.14 4.42 -5.12
C PHE A 5 25.60 4.47 -5.10
N ILE A 6 24.96 4.06 -6.19
CA ILE A 6 23.50 4.05 -6.37
C ILE A 6 22.99 2.62 -6.31
N ALA A 7 22.38 2.25 -5.18
CA ALA A 7 21.87 0.91 -4.92
C ALA A 7 20.74 0.49 -5.88
N GLU A 8 19.95 1.44 -6.37
CA GLU A 8 18.84 1.21 -7.29
C GLU A 8 19.25 0.58 -8.63
N LEU A 9 20.53 0.68 -9.00
CA LEU A 9 21.07 0.14 -10.26
C LEU A 9 21.46 -1.35 -10.20
N HIS A 10 21.42 -1.99 -9.03
CA HIS A 10 21.88 -3.39 -8.88
C HIS A 10 21.18 -4.37 -9.83
N ASP A 11 19.89 -4.12 -10.10
CA ASP A 11 19.03 -4.97 -10.90
C ASP A 11 18.70 -4.41 -12.31
N ILE A 12 19.43 -3.38 -12.78
CA ILE A 12 19.16 -2.74 -14.07
C ILE A 12 19.16 -3.73 -15.25
N GLY A 13 19.95 -4.81 -15.19
CA GLY A 13 19.98 -5.87 -16.20
C GLY A 13 18.71 -6.72 -16.29
N LYS A 14 17.71 -6.49 -15.42
CA LYS A 14 16.36 -7.05 -15.56
C LYS A 14 15.52 -6.31 -16.59
N LEU A 15 15.90 -5.11 -17.01
CA LEU A 15 15.27 -4.35 -18.11
C LEU A 15 15.77 -4.75 -19.51
N LEU A 16 16.75 -5.66 -19.58
CA LEU A 16 17.37 -6.12 -20.82
C LEU A 16 16.65 -7.37 -21.38
N ASP A 17 16.20 -7.29 -22.63
CA ASP A 17 15.66 -8.42 -23.38
C ASP A 17 16.77 -9.27 -24.00
N LYS A 18 17.31 -10.19 -23.21
CA LYS A 18 18.43 -11.06 -23.60
C LYS A 18 18.08 -12.03 -24.71
N ASP A 19 16.79 -12.28 -24.91
CA ASP A 19 16.31 -13.19 -25.95
C ASP A 19 16.17 -12.46 -27.30
N SER A 20 16.42 -11.14 -27.36
CA SER A 20 16.39 -10.38 -28.61
C SER A 20 17.46 -10.88 -29.60
N PRO A 21 17.16 -10.91 -30.91
CA PRO A 21 18.09 -11.45 -31.92
C PRO A 21 19.48 -10.80 -31.90
N GLU A 22 19.55 -9.51 -31.62
CA GLU A 22 20.81 -8.75 -31.58
C GLU A 22 21.65 -9.03 -30.32
N LEU A 23 21.01 -9.46 -29.22
CA LEU A 23 21.70 -9.66 -27.95
C LEU A 23 22.12 -11.12 -27.69
N GLN A 24 21.60 -12.07 -28.47
CA GLN A 24 21.94 -13.49 -28.33
C GLN A 24 23.43 -13.80 -28.48
N GLN A 25 24.16 -12.99 -29.26
CA GLN A 25 25.60 -13.13 -29.47
C GLN A 25 26.43 -12.92 -28.18
N TYR A 26 25.89 -12.22 -27.18
CA TYR A 26 26.59 -11.91 -25.93
C TYR A 26 26.47 -13.00 -24.86
N HIS A 27 25.75 -14.09 -25.15
CA HIS A 27 25.59 -15.25 -24.25
C HIS A 27 25.22 -14.88 -22.79
N LEU A 28 24.41 -13.83 -22.60
CA LEU A 28 24.09 -13.27 -21.30
C LEU A 28 23.32 -14.28 -20.41
N THR A 29 23.91 -14.67 -19.28
CA THR A 29 23.27 -15.54 -18.29
C THR A 29 22.98 -14.77 -17.00
N GLY A 30 21.71 -14.67 -16.61
CA GLY A 30 21.30 -13.89 -15.43
C GLY A 30 21.13 -12.39 -15.73
N HIS A 31 20.86 -11.57 -14.71
CA HIS A 31 20.62 -10.12 -14.83
C HIS A 31 21.74 -9.24 -14.29
N THR A 32 22.85 -9.86 -13.88
CA THR A 32 24.07 -9.19 -13.43
C THR A 32 25.18 -9.33 -14.45
N PHE A 33 26.05 -8.33 -14.56
CA PHE A 33 27.10 -8.28 -15.56
C PHE A 33 28.53 -8.51 -15.02
N ALA A 34 28.67 -9.02 -13.79
CA ALA A 34 29.99 -9.25 -13.17
C ALA A 34 30.95 -10.10 -14.02
N ASN A 35 30.40 -11.07 -14.77
CA ASN A 35 31.16 -11.98 -15.65
C ASN A 35 31.06 -11.62 -17.14
N PHE A 36 30.63 -10.40 -17.48
CA PHE A 36 30.53 -9.95 -18.87
C PHE A 36 31.91 -9.68 -19.47
N ASP A 37 32.20 -10.22 -20.65
CA ASP A 37 33.48 -10.05 -21.33
C ASP A 37 33.52 -8.73 -22.13
N PHE A 38 33.89 -7.65 -21.45
CA PHE A 38 33.98 -6.33 -22.06
C PHE A 38 35.03 -6.25 -23.18
N GLU A 39 36.10 -7.04 -23.10
CA GLU A 39 37.19 -7.02 -24.08
C GLU A 39 36.78 -7.71 -25.38
N GLU A 40 36.17 -8.90 -25.28
CA GLU A 40 35.65 -9.66 -26.42
C GLU A 40 34.70 -8.81 -27.29
N PHE A 41 33.84 -8.03 -26.63
CA PHE A 41 32.79 -7.27 -27.30
C PHE A 41 33.14 -5.81 -27.57
N GLY A 42 34.35 -5.36 -27.23
CA GLY A 42 34.79 -3.98 -27.44
C GLY A 42 33.93 -2.93 -26.72
N ILE A 43 33.28 -3.32 -25.61
CA ILE A 43 32.43 -2.42 -24.81
C ILE A 43 33.25 -1.93 -23.62
N LYS A 44 33.17 -0.63 -23.33
CA LYS A 44 33.87 -0.08 -22.16
C LYS A 44 33.21 -0.54 -20.87
N LYS A 45 33.98 -1.16 -19.97
CA LYS A 45 33.53 -1.50 -18.62
C LYS A 45 33.19 -0.23 -17.82
N PRO A 46 32.04 -0.18 -17.12
CA PRO A 46 31.73 0.90 -16.21
C PRO A 46 32.80 1.09 -15.13
N THR A 47 33.05 2.34 -14.79
CA THR A 47 34.03 2.84 -13.82
C THR A 47 33.39 3.45 -12.57
N SER A 48 32.07 3.68 -12.55
CA SER A 48 31.38 4.22 -11.37
C SER A 48 31.34 3.21 -10.22
N PRO A 49 31.25 3.68 -8.95
CA PRO A 49 31.06 2.79 -7.81
C PRO A 49 29.85 1.87 -7.93
N SER A 50 28.77 2.35 -8.57
CA SER A 50 27.54 1.57 -8.79
C SER A 50 27.75 0.31 -9.63
N TRP A 51 28.86 0.21 -10.38
CA TRP A 51 29.25 -1.02 -11.07
C TRP A 51 29.36 -2.22 -10.11
N TRP A 52 29.88 -1.99 -8.90
CA TRP A 52 30.09 -3.06 -7.93
C TRP A 52 28.79 -3.69 -7.42
N ALA A 53 27.66 -2.98 -7.58
CA ALA A 53 26.34 -3.54 -7.32
C ALA A 53 26.05 -4.79 -8.18
N GLN A 54 26.69 -4.96 -9.34
CA GLN A 54 26.51 -6.13 -10.21
C GLN A 54 27.07 -7.43 -9.61
N TYR A 55 27.79 -7.38 -8.48
CA TYR A 55 28.36 -8.55 -7.80
C TYR A 55 27.44 -9.14 -6.72
N HIS A 56 26.25 -8.56 -6.46
CA HIS A 56 25.35 -9.00 -5.38
C HIS A 56 24.82 -10.44 -5.55
N HIS A 57 24.91 -11.01 -6.75
CA HIS A 57 24.58 -12.41 -7.05
C HIS A 57 25.78 -13.30 -7.40
N ASN A 58 27.01 -12.84 -7.16
CA ASN A 58 28.19 -13.60 -7.53
C ASN A 58 28.24 -14.96 -6.81
N HIS A 59 28.66 -16.01 -7.53
CA HIS A 59 28.83 -17.38 -7.04
C HIS A 59 27.62 -18.03 -6.31
N ASN A 60 26.39 -17.84 -6.79
CA ASN A 60 25.20 -18.63 -6.38
C ASN A 60 25.09 -18.81 -4.85
N SER A 61 24.91 -17.71 -4.12
CA SER A 61 24.69 -17.63 -2.65
C SER A 61 25.87 -17.91 -1.72
N LYS A 62 27.06 -18.26 -2.23
CA LYS A 62 28.25 -18.43 -1.37
C LYS A 62 28.68 -17.14 -0.68
N ILE A 63 28.52 -16.01 -1.36
CA ILE A 63 28.84 -14.67 -0.86
C ILE A 63 28.17 -14.36 0.50
N ASN A 64 27.03 -14.99 0.80
CA ASN A 64 26.30 -14.76 2.05
C ASN A 64 26.95 -15.43 3.27
N GLU A 65 27.69 -16.51 3.05
CA GLU A 65 28.32 -17.33 4.10
C GLU A 65 29.83 -17.07 4.22
N GLU A 66 30.42 -16.41 3.23
CA GLU A 66 31.83 -16.07 3.19
C GLU A 66 32.15 -14.81 3.99
N ASP A 67 33.31 -14.80 4.66
CA ASP A 67 33.85 -13.61 5.33
C ASP A 67 34.16 -12.53 4.28
N VAL A 68 33.65 -11.31 4.50
CA VAL A 68 33.81 -10.16 3.62
C VAL A 68 35.29 -9.78 3.37
N ASN A 69 36.21 -10.18 4.26
CA ASN A 69 37.64 -9.89 4.15
C ASN A 69 38.39 -10.94 3.34
N THR A 70 38.09 -12.22 3.56
CA THR A 70 38.90 -13.34 3.05
C THR A 70 38.17 -14.23 2.04
N GLY A 71 36.87 -14.05 1.85
CA GLY A 71 36.05 -14.86 0.96
C GLY A 71 36.43 -14.67 -0.51
N ASP A 72 36.39 -15.76 -1.27
CA ASP A 72 36.74 -15.73 -2.69
C ASP A 72 35.76 -14.88 -3.50
N SER A 73 34.48 -14.87 -3.12
CA SER A 73 33.46 -14.04 -3.79
C SER A 73 33.69 -12.54 -3.61
N TRP A 74 34.47 -12.14 -2.60
CA TRP A 74 34.81 -10.76 -2.27
C TRP A 74 36.15 -10.30 -2.85
N ARG A 75 36.97 -11.23 -3.38
CA ARG A 75 38.36 -10.97 -3.79
C ARG A 75 38.45 -9.92 -4.90
N ASP A 76 37.54 -9.99 -5.87
CA ASP A 76 37.56 -9.11 -7.05
C ASP A 76 36.96 -7.72 -6.77
N ILE A 77 36.41 -7.50 -5.58
CA ILE A 77 35.77 -6.25 -5.18
C ILE A 77 36.78 -5.43 -4.35
N PRO A 78 37.12 -4.20 -4.76
CA PRO A 78 37.99 -3.31 -4.00
C PRO A 78 37.45 -3.08 -2.59
N GLN A 79 38.36 -3.02 -1.62
CA GLN A 79 38.01 -3.02 -0.20
C GLN A 79 37.09 -1.85 0.18
N GLU A 80 37.25 -0.70 -0.48
CA GLU A 80 36.44 0.50 -0.30
C GLU A 80 34.96 0.33 -0.71
N TYR A 81 34.64 -0.61 -1.61
CA TYR A 81 33.27 -0.86 -2.10
C TYR A 81 32.61 -2.10 -1.48
N ARG A 82 33.36 -2.93 -0.75
CA ARG A 82 32.80 -4.08 -0.03
C ARG A 82 31.70 -3.71 0.97
N PRO A 83 31.80 -2.61 1.75
CA PRO A 83 30.73 -2.19 2.66
C PRO A 83 29.42 -1.91 1.91
N ASP A 84 29.50 -1.18 0.79
CA ASP A 84 28.33 -0.81 0.01
C ASP A 84 27.64 -2.03 -0.59
N LEU A 85 28.41 -2.97 -1.14
CA LEU A 85 27.87 -4.23 -1.64
C LEU A 85 27.26 -5.09 -0.52
N PHE A 86 27.92 -5.18 0.64
CA PHE A 86 27.42 -5.92 1.80
C PHE A 86 26.05 -5.40 2.26
N LEU A 87 25.94 -4.07 2.41
CA LEU A 87 24.70 -3.42 2.81
C LEU A 87 23.61 -3.51 1.73
N LEU A 88 23.99 -3.46 0.45
CA LEU A 88 23.08 -3.66 -0.67
C LEU A 88 22.44 -5.07 -0.63
N ILE A 89 23.23 -6.13 -0.40
CA ILE A 89 22.72 -7.51 -0.33
C ILE A 89 21.68 -7.63 0.81
N LEU A 90 21.95 -7.06 1.97
CA LEU A 90 20.99 -7.03 3.09
C LEU A 90 19.71 -6.28 2.73
N ALA A 91 19.84 -5.12 2.08
CA ALA A 91 18.69 -4.31 1.69
C ALA A 91 17.81 -5.02 0.64
N ASP A 92 18.44 -5.67 -0.34
CA ASP A 92 17.83 -6.52 -1.35
C ASP A 92 17.03 -7.67 -0.71
N HIS A 93 17.61 -8.41 0.23
CA HIS A 93 16.90 -9.46 0.98
C HIS A 93 15.69 -8.93 1.76
N LEU A 94 15.80 -7.76 2.40
CA LEU A 94 14.72 -7.15 3.19
C LEU A 94 13.57 -6.63 2.31
N ALA A 95 13.86 -6.15 1.10
CA ALA A 95 12.88 -5.60 0.17
C ALA A 95 12.12 -6.65 -0.66
N SER A 96 12.62 -7.88 -0.77
CA SER A 96 11.97 -8.95 -1.54
C SER A 96 10.62 -9.39 -0.95
N SER A 97 9.64 -9.65 -1.82
CA SER A 97 8.27 -10.06 -1.43
C SER A 97 8.18 -11.52 -0.98
N ILE A 98 9.16 -12.35 -1.34
CA ILE A 98 9.27 -13.74 -0.91
C ILE A 98 10.71 -14.01 -0.53
N SER A 99 10.92 -14.67 0.61
CA SER A 99 12.26 -15.07 1.07
C SER A 99 13.02 -15.83 -0.02
N ARG A 100 14.24 -15.37 -0.33
CA ARG A 100 15.13 -15.98 -1.34
C ARG A 100 15.67 -17.36 -0.92
N ALA A 101 15.45 -17.76 0.34
CA ALA A 101 15.91 -19.04 0.92
C ALA A 101 15.09 -20.29 0.51
N LEU A 102 14.18 -20.17 -0.46
CA LEU A 102 13.47 -21.32 -1.01
C LEU A 102 14.30 -21.95 -2.14
N PRO A 103 14.59 -23.27 -2.09
CA PRO A 103 15.25 -23.94 -3.20
C PRO A 103 14.46 -23.73 -4.50
N ARG A 104 15.17 -23.65 -5.64
CA ARG A 104 14.55 -23.60 -6.97
C ARG A 104 13.58 -24.77 -7.09
N LEU A 105 12.30 -24.45 -7.26
CA LEU A 105 11.22 -25.42 -7.33
C LEU A 105 11.40 -26.29 -8.59
N PRO A 106 11.45 -27.63 -8.46
CA PRO A 106 11.17 -28.49 -9.60
C PRO A 106 9.66 -28.49 -9.83
N LEU A 107 9.20 -27.75 -10.84
CA LEU A 107 7.85 -27.93 -11.38
C LEU A 107 7.86 -29.23 -12.21
N ARG A 108 6.98 -30.16 -11.85
CA ARG A 108 6.78 -31.51 -12.41
C ARG A 108 7.97 -32.47 -12.31
N SER A 109 7.89 -33.39 -11.35
CA SER A 109 8.31 -34.78 -11.60
C SER A 109 7.16 -35.50 -12.30
N SER A 110 7.13 -35.47 -13.63
CA SER A 110 6.50 -36.58 -14.35
C SER A 110 7.34 -37.82 -14.06
N ASN A 111 6.66 -38.93 -13.78
CA ASN A 111 7.29 -40.23 -13.53
C ASN A 111 8.45 -40.46 -14.50
N LYS A 112 9.61 -40.77 -13.92
CA LYS A 112 10.75 -41.31 -14.65
C LYS A 112 10.30 -42.61 -15.30
N ASP A 113 10.09 -42.57 -16.61
CA ASP A 113 10.65 -43.59 -17.47
C ASP A 113 11.64 -42.93 -18.41
N GLU A 114 12.77 -43.62 -18.56
CA GLU A 114 14.00 -43.18 -19.16
C GLU A 114 13.82 -42.82 -20.64
N SER A 115 14.14 -41.58 -21.03
CA SER A 115 14.77 -41.33 -22.32
C SER A 115 15.39 -39.93 -22.38
N LYS A 116 16.53 -39.89 -23.06
CA LYS A 116 17.34 -38.70 -23.32
C LYS A 116 16.56 -37.74 -24.21
N ASP A 117 16.10 -36.62 -23.66
CA ASP A 117 15.91 -35.40 -24.46
C ASP A 117 16.02 -34.16 -23.56
N LYS A 118 17.25 -33.68 -23.40
CA LYS A 118 17.58 -32.40 -22.75
C LYS A 118 17.47 -31.26 -23.77
N SER A 119 16.29 -31.00 -24.30
CA SER A 119 16.00 -29.76 -25.02
C SER A 119 14.52 -29.66 -25.36
N LYS A 120 13.74 -28.93 -24.54
CA LYS A 120 12.63 -28.04 -24.98
C LYS A 120 11.73 -27.46 -23.87
N ASP A 121 11.84 -27.88 -22.61
CA ASP A 121 10.89 -27.46 -21.55
C ASP A 121 11.32 -26.26 -20.66
N LYS A 122 12.30 -25.45 -21.08
CA LYS A 122 12.75 -24.28 -20.28
C LYS A 122 11.94 -22.98 -20.50
N THR A 123 11.01 -22.99 -21.45
CA THR A 123 10.34 -21.78 -21.96
C THR A 123 8.91 -21.56 -21.43
N GLU A 124 8.28 -22.54 -20.77
CA GLU A 124 6.86 -22.41 -20.39
C GLU A 124 6.57 -21.57 -19.12
N ASP A 125 7.58 -21.23 -18.31
CA ASP A 125 7.34 -20.67 -16.96
C ASP A 125 7.83 -19.23 -16.72
N LYS A 126 8.46 -18.56 -17.71
CA LYS A 126 8.82 -17.15 -17.59
C LYS A 126 7.70 -16.27 -18.13
N LEU A 127 6.97 -15.61 -17.23
CA LEU A 127 6.09 -14.52 -17.66
C LEU A 127 6.93 -13.32 -18.08
N GLU A 128 6.49 -12.63 -19.13
CA GLU A 128 7.17 -11.44 -19.63
C GLU A 128 7.11 -10.28 -18.62
N GLY A 129 5.99 -10.14 -17.91
CA GLY A 129 5.73 -8.98 -17.03
C GLY A 129 5.24 -9.30 -15.64
N VAL A 130 5.03 -8.23 -14.86
CA VAL A 130 4.54 -8.28 -13.49
C VAL A 130 3.08 -8.72 -13.40
N LEU A 131 2.76 -9.54 -12.39
CA LEU A 131 1.39 -9.90 -12.02
C LEU A 131 1.00 -9.13 -10.76
N LYS A 132 0.15 -8.12 -10.89
CA LYS A 132 -0.40 -7.45 -9.70
C LYS A 132 -1.54 -8.29 -9.14
N LEU A 133 -1.48 -8.68 -7.87
CA LEU A 133 -2.50 -9.57 -7.26
C LEU A 133 -3.93 -8.98 -7.33
N TRP A 134 -4.06 -7.66 -7.40
CA TRP A 134 -5.34 -6.95 -7.53
C TRP A 134 -5.72 -6.61 -8.98
N ASN A 135 -4.84 -6.88 -9.94
CA ASN A 135 -5.04 -6.67 -11.37
C ASN A 135 -4.16 -7.65 -12.15
N CYS A 136 -4.55 -8.93 -12.16
CA CYS A 136 -3.78 -10.04 -12.69
C CYS A 136 -3.49 -9.89 -14.20
N ASN A 137 -4.35 -9.15 -14.92
CA ASN A 137 -4.19 -8.86 -16.34
C ASN A 137 -3.47 -7.53 -16.63
N PHE A 138 -2.91 -6.87 -15.61
CA PHE A 138 -2.27 -5.55 -15.74
C PHE A 138 -1.24 -5.49 -16.86
N TYR A 139 -0.26 -6.40 -16.88
CA TYR A 139 0.78 -6.39 -17.89
C TYR A 139 0.23 -6.66 -19.30
N GLU A 140 -0.66 -7.64 -19.47
CA GLU A 140 -1.26 -7.95 -20.77
C GLU A 140 -2.07 -6.75 -21.31
N ASN A 141 -2.79 -6.04 -20.44
CA ASN A 141 -3.51 -4.83 -20.80
C ASN A 141 -2.58 -3.70 -21.27
N GLU A 142 -1.45 -3.49 -20.59
CA GLU A 142 -0.46 -2.49 -21.01
C GLU A 142 0.31 -2.91 -22.27
N LYS A 143 0.58 -4.21 -22.43
CA LYS A 143 1.14 -4.79 -23.65
C LYS A 143 0.25 -4.56 -24.86
N ASN A 144 -1.06 -4.76 -24.71
CA ASN A 144 -2.04 -4.46 -25.76
C ASN A 144 -2.11 -2.96 -26.12
N LYS A 145 -1.65 -2.07 -25.23
CA LYS A 145 -1.48 -0.62 -25.50
C LYS A 145 -0.12 -0.28 -26.11
N GLY A 146 0.71 -1.26 -26.43
CA GLY A 146 2.04 -1.08 -27.04
C GLY A 146 3.16 -0.78 -26.05
N LYS A 147 2.95 -0.98 -24.73
CA LYS A 147 3.99 -0.83 -23.71
C LYS A 147 4.64 -2.17 -23.40
N TYR A 148 5.94 -2.17 -23.10
CA TYR A 148 6.68 -3.40 -22.87
C TYR A 148 7.59 -3.26 -21.65
N TRP A 149 7.91 -4.37 -20.98
CA TRP A 149 8.78 -4.38 -19.80
C TRP A 149 10.23 -4.03 -20.14
N ALA A 150 10.73 -4.46 -21.30
CA ALA A 150 12.14 -4.32 -21.67
C ALA A 150 12.43 -2.92 -22.21
N ALA A 151 13.36 -2.23 -21.56
CA ALA A 151 13.88 -0.95 -22.00
C ALA A 151 15.05 -1.09 -23.00
N PHE A 152 15.75 -2.21 -22.95
CA PHE A 152 16.98 -2.45 -23.73
C PHE A 152 16.81 -3.71 -24.58
N LYS A 153 16.92 -3.59 -25.92
CA LYS A 153 16.66 -4.69 -26.86
C LYS A 153 17.73 -4.84 -27.95
N SER A 154 18.61 -3.87 -28.13
CA SER A 154 19.66 -3.85 -29.14
C SER A 154 21.07 -3.82 -28.53
N GLU A 155 22.10 -4.04 -29.36
CA GLU A 155 23.49 -3.83 -28.95
C GLU A 155 23.75 -2.39 -28.47
N GLU A 156 23.17 -1.40 -29.14
CA GLU A 156 23.30 0.01 -28.76
C GLU A 156 22.65 0.28 -27.40
N ASP A 157 21.51 -0.34 -27.13
CA ASP A 157 20.85 -0.28 -25.84
C ASP A 157 21.70 -0.93 -24.73
N LEU A 158 22.44 -1.99 -25.03
CA LEU A 158 23.36 -2.62 -24.08
C LEU A 158 24.52 -1.68 -23.73
N LYS A 159 25.11 -0.99 -24.72
CA LYS A 159 26.12 0.05 -24.47
C LYS A 159 25.55 1.18 -23.62
N LYS A 160 24.33 1.63 -23.95
CA LYS A 160 23.60 2.64 -23.19
C LYS A 160 23.33 2.20 -21.74
N LEU A 161 22.99 0.94 -21.49
CA LEU A 161 22.83 0.39 -20.14
C LEU A 161 24.12 0.57 -19.31
N PHE A 162 25.28 0.25 -19.88
CA PHE A 162 26.56 0.43 -19.21
C PHE A 162 26.93 1.91 -19.03
N GLU A 163 26.62 2.75 -20.03
CA GLU A 163 26.76 4.21 -19.91
C GLU A 163 25.90 4.77 -18.77
N ILE A 164 24.67 4.27 -18.59
CA ILE A 164 23.77 4.66 -17.50
C ILE A 164 24.38 4.35 -16.14
N ILE A 165 24.93 3.15 -15.96
CA ILE A 165 25.65 2.78 -14.73
C ILE A 165 26.78 3.78 -14.45
N ASP A 166 27.43 4.26 -15.51
CA ASP A 166 28.53 5.19 -15.39
C ASP A 166 28.13 6.65 -15.18
N THR A 167 27.02 7.10 -15.74
CA THR A 167 26.70 8.53 -15.88
C THR A 167 25.57 9.00 -14.98
N ILE A 168 24.67 8.13 -14.54
CA ILE A 168 23.59 8.52 -13.61
C ILE A 168 24.19 8.96 -12.27
N THR A 169 23.70 10.09 -11.77
CA THR A 169 24.17 10.72 -10.53
C THR A 169 23.12 10.74 -9.42
N SER A 170 21.86 10.42 -9.72
CA SER A 170 20.76 10.40 -8.76
C SER A 170 19.86 9.18 -8.97
N PRO A 171 19.44 8.51 -7.88
CA PRO A 171 18.41 7.47 -7.94
C PRO A 171 17.10 7.95 -8.57
N GLU A 172 16.69 9.19 -8.29
CA GLU A 172 15.44 9.78 -8.77
C GLU A 172 15.43 9.94 -10.29
N ASP A 173 16.56 10.33 -10.87
CA ASP A 173 16.73 10.43 -12.32
C ASP A 173 16.54 9.05 -12.98
N PHE A 174 17.15 8.00 -12.42
CA PHE A 174 16.96 6.63 -12.92
C PHE A 174 15.51 6.17 -12.84
N LEU A 175 14.91 6.30 -11.65
CA LEU A 175 13.53 5.87 -11.40
C LEU A 175 12.53 6.64 -12.28
N SER A 176 12.74 7.94 -12.48
CA SER A 176 11.88 8.77 -13.33
C SER A 176 12.05 8.42 -14.82
N GLN A 177 13.29 8.27 -15.30
CA GLN A 177 13.59 8.00 -16.70
C GLN A 177 13.06 6.63 -17.15
N TYR A 178 13.13 5.62 -16.28
CA TYR A 178 12.75 4.25 -16.60
C TYR A 178 11.43 3.79 -15.98
N ASN A 179 10.66 4.72 -15.41
CA ASN A 179 9.42 4.43 -14.67
C ASN A 179 8.46 3.48 -15.40
N GLU A 180 8.19 3.74 -16.68
CA GLU A 180 7.23 2.95 -17.48
C GLU A 180 7.67 1.49 -17.64
N TYR A 181 8.98 1.25 -17.79
CA TYR A 181 9.55 -0.10 -17.93
C TYR A 181 9.66 -0.81 -16.57
N LEU A 182 10.08 -0.07 -15.54
CA LEU A 182 10.27 -0.59 -14.18
C LEU A 182 8.95 -1.04 -13.54
N ILE A 183 7.84 -0.36 -13.81
CA ILE A 183 6.51 -0.74 -13.29
C ILE A 183 6.00 -2.03 -13.97
N LEU A 184 6.38 -2.29 -15.22
CA LEU A 184 5.95 -3.47 -15.99
C LEU A 184 6.85 -4.69 -15.77
N THR A 185 8.09 -4.47 -15.37
CA THR A 185 9.07 -5.53 -15.11
C THR A 185 8.84 -6.12 -13.72
N PRO A 186 8.72 -7.45 -13.56
CA PRO A 186 8.67 -8.05 -12.22
C PRO A 186 10.05 -8.06 -11.56
N GLU A 187 10.10 -7.97 -10.23
CA GLU A 187 11.33 -8.23 -9.46
C GLU A 187 11.91 -9.60 -9.84
N ASP A 188 11.11 -10.66 -9.76
CA ASP A 188 11.50 -12.02 -10.14
C ASP A 188 10.52 -12.54 -11.18
N LYS A 189 11.00 -12.90 -12.38
CA LYS A 189 10.16 -13.42 -13.47
C LYS A 189 9.58 -14.82 -13.18
N SER A 190 10.07 -15.50 -12.16
CA SER A 190 9.66 -16.87 -11.82
C SER A 190 8.33 -16.86 -11.07
N LYS A 191 7.38 -17.70 -11.47
CA LYS A 191 6.19 -17.95 -10.63
C LYS A 191 6.60 -18.70 -9.35
N PRO A 192 6.01 -18.37 -8.19
CA PRO A 192 4.96 -17.38 -7.91
C PRO A 192 5.49 -15.99 -7.47
N LYS A 193 6.74 -15.66 -7.78
CA LYS A 193 7.44 -14.48 -7.24
C LYS A 193 7.28 -13.22 -8.07
N ASN A 194 6.66 -13.30 -9.24
CA ASN A 194 6.47 -12.20 -10.18
C ASN A 194 5.37 -11.19 -9.78
N ILE A 195 5.12 -11.03 -8.48
CA ILE A 195 3.97 -10.30 -7.93
C ILE A 195 4.26 -8.85 -7.51
N THR A 196 5.46 -8.38 -7.81
CA THR A 196 5.98 -7.08 -7.37
C THR A 196 6.74 -6.43 -8.52
N SER A 197 6.50 -5.14 -8.74
CA SER A 197 7.22 -4.40 -9.77
C SER A 197 8.67 -4.22 -9.39
N LEU A 198 9.55 -4.21 -10.40
CA LEU A 198 10.95 -3.93 -10.22
C LEU A 198 11.13 -2.52 -9.65
N TYR A 199 10.32 -1.55 -10.11
CA TYR A 199 10.29 -0.18 -9.58
C TYR A 199 10.23 -0.15 -8.06
N THR A 200 9.24 -0.81 -7.47
CA THR A 200 9.01 -0.76 -6.03
C THR A 200 10.07 -1.53 -5.27
N HIS A 201 10.55 -2.64 -5.83
CA HIS A 201 11.66 -3.38 -5.23
C HIS A 201 12.90 -2.49 -5.12
N ILE A 202 13.39 -1.93 -6.23
CA ILE A 202 14.63 -1.13 -6.20
C ILE A 202 14.48 0.15 -5.37
N GLU A 203 13.29 0.77 -5.34
CA GLU A 203 13.02 1.92 -4.47
C GLU A 203 13.18 1.54 -2.99
N LEU A 204 12.60 0.40 -2.57
CA LEU A 204 12.72 -0.09 -1.20
C LEU A 204 14.15 -0.49 -0.87
N VAL A 205 14.87 -1.15 -1.79
CA VAL A 205 16.29 -1.49 -1.62
C VAL A 205 17.11 -0.24 -1.38
N GLY A 206 16.95 0.80 -2.20
CA GLY A 206 17.68 2.05 -2.04
C GLY A 206 17.43 2.72 -0.69
N LYS A 207 16.15 2.80 -0.27
CA LYS A 207 15.76 3.35 1.04
C LYS A 207 16.39 2.57 2.20
N ILE A 208 16.24 1.24 2.21
CA ILE A 208 16.78 0.38 3.27
C ILE A 208 18.30 0.45 3.30
N TYR A 209 18.96 0.40 2.14
CA TYR A 209 20.41 0.55 1.99
C TYR A 209 20.90 1.86 2.61
N ARG A 210 20.29 3.00 2.28
CA ARG A 210 20.67 4.30 2.84
C ARG A 210 20.46 4.37 4.35
N VAL A 211 19.40 3.75 4.88
CA VAL A 211 19.19 3.63 6.33
C VAL A 211 20.31 2.80 6.98
N LEU A 212 20.63 1.63 6.43
CA LEU A 212 21.71 0.78 6.96
C LEU A 212 23.07 1.48 6.89
N LYS A 213 23.40 2.09 5.75
CA LYS A 213 24.66 2.82 5.54
C LYS A 213 24.83 3.98 6.50
N ARG A 214 23.76 4.72 6.80
CA ARG A 214 23.81 5.84 7.74
C ARG A 214 24.08 5.40 9.19
N HIS A 215 23.65 4.21 9.57
CA HIS A 215 23.66 3.74 10.96
C HIS A 215 24.70 2.65 11.24
N CYS A 216 25.34 2.11 10.20
CA CYS A 216 26.44 1.15 10.30
C CYS A 216 27.76 1.90 10.57
N GLU A 217 28.47 1.51 11.62
CA GLU A 217 29.86 1.89 11.83
C GLU A 217 30.74 1.07 10.86
N ILE A 218 31.41 1.76 9.94
CA ILE A 218 32.29 1.15 8.93
C ILE A 218 33.73 1.60 9.23
N LYS A 219 34.63 0.65 9.44
CA LYS A 219 36.07 0.93 9.58
C LYS A 219 36.86 0.12 8.56
N ILE A 220 37.71 0.81 7.81
CA ILE A 220 38.56 0.23 6.77
C ILE A 220 40.01 0.53 7.16
N GLU A 221 40.60 -0.38 7.93
CA GLU A 221 42.04 -0.38 8.23
C GLU A 221 42.70 -1.53 7.47
N SER A 222 43.42 -2.44 8.15
CA SER A 222 43.91 -3.68 7.56
C SER A 222 42.80 -4.71 7.30
N VAL A 223 41.67 -4.59 7.99
CA VAL A 223 40.49 -5.45 7.90
C VAL A 223 39.25 -4.56 7.88
N LEU A 224 38.25 -4.92 7.08
CA LEU A 224 36.93 -4.30 7.11
C LEU A 224 36.16 -4.78 8.34
N GLU A 225 35.77 -3.84 9.20
CA GLU A 225 34.86 -4.06 10.32
C GLU A 225 33.52 -3.36 10.03
N LEU A 226 32.43 -4.13 10.09
CA LEU A 226 31.06 -3.65 9.93
C LEU A 226 30.29 -3.87 11.23
N LYS A 227 29.68 -2.83 11.76
CA LYS A 227 29.02 -2.90 13.07
C LYS A 227 27.72 -2.10 13.11
N LEU A 228 26.65 -2.74 13.59
CA LEU A 228 25.34 -2.11 13.78
C LEU A 228 24.83 -2.42 15.18
N ASN A 229 24.29 -1.41 15.88
CA ASN A 229 23.81 -1.52 17.27
C ASN A 229 24.84 -2.12 18.26
N GLY A 230 26.14 -1.87 18.06
CA GLY A 230 27.15 -2.44 18.94
C GLY A 230 27.73 -3.80 18.49
N GLU A 231 27.13 -4.45 17.49
CA GLU A 231 27.45 -5.83 17.10
C GLU A 231 28.21 -5.91 15.77
N ALA A 232 29.39 -6.52 15.79
CA ALA A 232 30.24 -6.69 14.61
C ALA A 232 29.92 -7.99 13.84
N VAL A 233 29.96 -7.91 12.51
CA VAL A 233 29.68 -9.02 11.58
C VAL A 233 30.73 -9.08 10.49
N ASN A 234 31.00 -10.30 10.01
CA ASN A 234 31.88 -10.53 8.87
C ASN A 234 31.15 -11.19 7.70
N THR A 235 29.96 -11.75 7.91
CA THR A 235 29.16 -12.43 6.89
C THR A 235 27.74 -11.87 6.87
N ILE A 236 27.06 -11.97 5.72
CA ILE A 236 25.65 -11.58 5.58
C ILE A 236 24.78 -12.42 6.53
N LYS A 237 25.06 -13.73 6.60
CA LYS A 237 24.34 -14.68 7.47
C LYS A 237 24.47 -14.35 8.95
N ASP A 238 25.62 -13.87 9.41
CA ASP A 238 25.78 -13.41 10.80
C ASP A 238 24.95 -12.15 11.09
N ALA A 239 24.84 -11.25 10.10
CA ALA A 239 24.05 -10.04 10.23
C ALA A 239 22.55 -10.35 10.30
N GLU A 240 22.01 -11.08 9.31
CA GLU A 240 20.56 -11.31 9.20
C GLU A 240 20.06 -12.51 10.00
N GLY A 241 20.89 -13.54 10.21
CA GLY A 241 20.47 -14.82 10.76
C GLY A 241 19.72 -15.68 9.75
N GLY A 242 18.83 -16.54 10.24
CA GLY A 242 17.99 -17.37 9.39
C GLY A 242 16.65 -16.73 9.06
N ASN A 243 16.05 -17.05 7.92
CA ASN A 243 14.85 -16.35 7.43
C ASN A 243 13.52 -16.95 7.92
N ARG A 244 13.55 -18.03 8.72
CA ARG A 244 12.35 -18.75 9.17
C ARG A 244 12.06 -18.54 10.65
N THR A 245 10.76 -18.55 10.97
CA THR A 245 10.24 -18.53 12.34
C THR A 245 9.62 -19.87 12.75
N GLU A 246 9.61 -20.87 11.86
CA GLU A 246 9.00 -22.19 12.06
C GLU A 246 9.89 -23.28 11.45
N GLY A 247 9.82 -24.50 12.01
CA GLY A 247 10.65 -25.63 11.64
C GLY A 247 12.04 -25.64 12.30
N ASN A 248 12.92 -26.53 11.83
CA ASN A 248 14.23 -26.79 12.44
C ASN A 248 15.43 -26.32 11.57
N GLN A 249 15.16 -25.63 10.46
CA GLN A 249 16.17 -25.18 9.51
C GLN A 249 16.04 -23.68 9.28
N ASN A 250 17.18 -22.99 9.15
CA ASN A 250 17.22 -21.55 8.85
C ASN A 250 16.50 -20.70 9.92
N ILE A 251 16.67 -21.07 11.19
CA ILE A 251 16.06 -20.41 12.36
C ILE A 251 17.10 -19.70 13.24
N ASP A 252 18.36 -19.67 12.81
CA ASP A 252 19.47 -19.09 13.56
C ASP A 252 19.25 -17.60 13.81
N LYS A 253 19.70 -17.11 14.96
CA LYS A 253 19.53 -15.71 15.35
C LYS A 253 20.58 -14.85 14.66
N GLY A 254 20.12 -13.78 13.99
CA GLY A 254 21.00 -12.73 13.46
C GLY A 254 21.50 -11.78 14.55
N LYS A 255 22.68 -11.21 14.35
CA LYS A 255 23.26 -10.21 15.27
C LYS A 255 22.63 -8.84 15.09
N TRP A 256 22.28 -8.47 13.86
CA TRP A 256 21.74 -7.14 13.55
C TRP A 256 20.23 -7.13 13.66
N GLN A 257 19.71 -6.09 14.30
CA GLN A 257 18.29 -5.90 14.55
C GLN A 257 17.83 -4.52 14.06
N ALA A 258 16.59 -4.47 13.62
CA ALA A 258 15.92 -3.24 13.20
C ALA A 258 14.45 -3.27 13.63
N ARG A 259 13.75 -2.19 13.31
CA ARG A 259 12.35 -1.98 13.66
C ARG A 259 11.54 -1.66 12.43
N PHE A 260 10.38 -2.30 12.33
CA PHE A 260 9.33 -1.92 11.39
C PHE A 260 8.18 -1.28 12.18
N VAL A 261 7.78 -0.07 11.80
CA VAL A 261 6.80 0.73 12.56
C VAL A 261 5.65 1.19 11.66
N LYS A 262 4.43 0.83 12.04
CA LYS A 262 3.19 1.26 11.41
C LYS A 262 2.60 2.40 12.23
N CYS A 263 2.54 3.61 11.69
CA CYS A 263 2.12 4.83 12.40
C CYS A 263 0.81 5.36 11.83
N TYR A 264 -0.22 5.47 12.68
CA TYR A 264 -1.51 6.06 12.38
C TYR A 264 -1.60 7.47 12.97
N ILE A 265 -1.77 8.47 12.12
CA ILE A 265 -1.80 9.88 12.51
C ILE A 265 -3.25 10.26 12.84
N LYS A 266 -3.51 10.49 14.12
CA LYS A 266 -4.84 10.78 14.66
C LYS A 266 -4.90 12.19 15.24
N TYR A 267 -6.11 12.67 15.46
CA TYR A 267 -6.36 13.95 16.10
C TYR A 267 -7.57 13.85 17.05
N PRO A 268 -7.57 14.59 18.17
CA PRO A 268 -8.70 14.66 19.09
C PRO A 268 -9.71 15.75 18.70
N HIS A 269 -9.38 16.55 17.67
CA HIS A 269 -10.14 17.72 17.26
C HIS A 269 -11.53 17.35 16.72
N SER A 270 -12.54 18.07 17.17
CA SER A 270 -13.88 18.02 16.61
C SER A 270 -14.04 19.04 15.49
N PHE A 271 -14.56 18.64 14.33
CA PHE A 271 -14.90 19.56 13.24
C PHE A 271 -16.22 20.29 13.55
N VAL A 272 -16.15 21.40 14.31
CA VAL A 272 -17.35 22.16 14.71
C VAL A 272 -17.79 23.09 13.59
N ARG A 273 -16.84 23.74 12.93
CA ARG A 273 -17.06 24.64 11.79
C ARG A 273 -16.42 24.07 10.54
N LEU A 274 -16.88 24.55 9.38
CA LEU A 274 -16.33 24.14 8.09
C LEU A 274 -14.84 24.44 7.95
N GLN A 275 -14.35 25.54 8.54
CA GLN A 275 -12.92 25.86 8.59
C GLN A 275 -12.07 24.85 9.36
N ASP A 276 -12.66 24.05 10.25
CA ASP A 276 -11.90 23.08 11.03
C ASP A 276 -11.34 21.95 10.12
N ILE A 277 -11.86 21.79 8.89
CA ILE A 277 -11.28 20.87 7.90
C ILE A 277 -9.85 21.25 7.51
N ASN A 278 -9.41 22.49 7.79
CA ASN A 278 -8.02 22.92 7.65
C ASN A 278 -7.05 22.08 8.50
N LEU A 279 -7.53 21.36 9.51
CA LEU A 279 -6.74 20.37 10.22
C LEU A 279 -6.21 19.26 9.29
N ILE A 280 -6.98 18.85 8.28
CA ILE A 280 -6.56 17.86 7.29
C ILE A 280 -5.48 18.44 6.37
N VAL A 281 -5.61 19.72 6.00
CA VAL A 281 -4.56 20.45 5.26
C VAL A 281 -3.26 20.46 6.05
N LYS A 282 -3.34 20.84 7.32
CA LYS A 282 -2.19 20.86 8.23
C LYS A 282 -1.57 19.47 8.36
N ARG A 283 -2.38 18.43 8.56
CA ARG A 283 -1.90 17.03 8.62
C ARG A 283 -1.17 16.63 7.34
N ASN A 284 -1.74 16.94 6.18
CA ASN A 284 -1.12 16.59 4.90
C ASN A 284 0.22 17.30 4.72
N LYS A 285 0.28 18.60 5.01
CA LYS A 285 1.53 19.36 4.95
C LYS A 285 2.60 18.76 5.88
N LEU A 286 2.24 18.45 7.12
CA LEU A 286 3.16 17.79 8.06
C LEU A 286 3.62 16.41 7.57
N ALA A 287 2.75 15.65 6.91
CA ALA A 287 3.11 14.36 6.32
C ALA A 287 4.08 14.52 5.14
N GLU A 288 3.85 15.50 4.26
CA GLU A 288 4.76 15.85 3.16
C GLU A 288 6.13 16.30 3.70
N ASP A 289 6.14 17.21 4.68
CA ASP A 289 7.37 17.69 5.35
C ASP A 289 8.13 16.52 6.02
N PHE A 290 7.40 15.61 6.68
CA PHE A 290 7.96 14.41 7.30
C PHE A 290 8.58 13.47 6.26
N VAL A 291 7.89 13.21 5.15
CA VAL A 291 8.39 12.35 4.07
C VAL A 291 9.62 12.97 3.41
N CYS A 292 9.66 14.29 3.23
CA CYS A 292 10.84 14.98 2.71
C CYS A 292 12.03 14.86 3.68
N LYS A 293 11.80 15.08 4.98
CA LYS A 293 12.86 15.03 6.01
C LYS A 293 13.39 13.63 6.29
N TYR A 294 12.51 12.62 6.24
CA TYR A 294 12.81 11.24 6.62
C TYR A 294 12.63 10.26 5.44
N LYS A 295 12.85 10.73 4.21
CA LYS A 295 12.58 10.02 2.94
C LYS A 295 13.02 8.55 2.94
N ASP A 296 14.23 8.26 3.38
CA ASP A 296 14.78 6.89 3.38
C ASP A 296 14.18 5.99 4.47
N TYR A 297 13.69 6.58 5.57
CA TYR A 297 13.00 5.82 6.61
C TYR A 297 11.57 5.48 6.24
N VAL A 298 10.93 6.26 5.35
CA VAL A 298 9.53 6.06 4.93
C VAL A 298 9.44 5.06 3.80
N MET A 299 8.92 3.86 4.11
CA MET A 299 8.70 2.82 3.12
C MET A 299 7.55 3.17 2.17
N PHE A 300 6.40 3.56 2.75
CA PHE A 300 5.25 4.12 2.03
C PHE A 300 4.36 4.93 2.98
N HIS A 301 3.43 5.72 2.43
CA HIS A 301 2.51 6.54 3.22
C HIS A 301 1.19 6.86 2.49
N THR A 302 0.14 7.09 3.26
CA THR A 302 -1.11 7.78 2.86
C THR A 302 -1.16 9.15 3.55
N PHE A 303 -2.34 9.78 3.60
CA PHE A 303 -2.54 11.05 4.30
C PHE A 303 -2.62 10.93 5.82
N ASP A 304 -2.89 9.73 6.34
CA ASP A 304 -3.12 9.44 7.75
C ASP A 304 -2.33 8.23 8.27
N PHE A 305 -1.49 7.65 7.43
CA PHE A 305 -0.66 6.50 7.75
C PHE A 305 0.75 6.65 7.20
N ILE A 306 1.76 6.30 8.01
CA ILE A 306 3.17 6.26 7.63
C ILE A 306 3.78 4.92 8.05
N SER A 307 4.47 4.26 7.12
CA SER A 307 5.22 3.02 7.34
C SER A 307 6.71 3.29 7.39
N LEU A 308 7.40 2.83 8.44
CA LEU A 308 8.80 3.14 8.70
C LEU A 308 9.68 1.89 8.86
N PHE A 309 10.90 1.98 8.34
CA PHE A 309 12.02 1.09 8.67
C PHE A 309 13.08 1.87 9.44
N LEU A 310 13.36 1.47 10.68
CA LEU A 310 14.21 2.22 11.61
C LEU A 310 15.27 1.32 12.27
N PRO A 311 16.49 1.83 12.55
CA PRO A 311 17.41 1.17 13.48
C PRO A 311 16.86 1.25 14.92
N ILE A 312 17.47 0.54 15.88
CA ILE A 312 16.97 0.50 17.28
C ILE A 312 17.03 1.87 17.98
N GLY A 313 18.07 2.68 17.74
CA GLY A 313 18.34 3.91 18.50
C GLY A 313 17.57 5.17 18.09
N VAL A 314 16.67 5.11 17.10
CA VAL A 314 15.97 6.30 16.60
C VAL A 314 14.69 6.58 17.41
N GLU A 315 14.57 7.75 18.00
CA GLU A 315 13.40 8.10 18.83
C GLU A 315 12.20 8.57 17.99
N LEU A 316 11.10 7.82 18.03
CA LEU A 316 9.87 8.16 17.30
C LEU A 316 9.26 9.48 17.78
N LYS A 317 9.38 9.79 19.08
CA LYS A 317 8.86 11.04 19.65
C LYS A 317 9.50 12.27 19.00
N GLU A 318 10.81 12.21 18.73
CA GLU A 318 11.53 13.28 18.04
C GLU A 318 11.19 13.34 16.55
N MET A 319 11.03 12.18 15.89
CA MET A 319 10.60 12.14 14.49
C MET A 319 9.23 12.80 14.28
N PHE A 320 8.29 12.51 15.18
CA PHE A 320 6.91 13.01 15.12
C PHE A 320 6.69 14.29 15.92
N LYS A 321 7.74 14.95 16.42
CA LYS A 321 7.63 16.15 17.26
C LYS A 321 6.73 17.21 16.64
N ASP A 322 6.88 17.48 15.34
CA ASP A 322 6.07 18.49 14.65
C ASP A 322 4.57 18.12 14.62
N PHE A 323 4.22 16.83 14.53
CA PHE A 323 2.83 16.38 14.66
C PHE A 323 2.31 16.58 16.09
N LEU A 324 3.09 16.16 17.10
CA LEU A 324 2.72 16.28 18.51
C LEU A 324 2.55 17.74 18.93
N ASP A 325 3.46 18.62 18.48
CA ASP A 325 3.43 20.05 18.75
C ASP A 325 2.18 20.72 18.14
N ASN A 326 1.66 20.19 17.03
CA ASN A 326 0.43 20.64 16.39
C ASN A 326 -0.84 19.91 16.89
N GLY A 327 -0.74 19.12 17.97
CA GLY A 327 -1.90 18.51 18.64
C GLY A 327 -2.42 17.23 17.98
N PHE A 328 -1.64 16.62 17.09
CA PHE A 328 -1.89 15.25 16.62
C PHE A 328 -1.31 14.24 17.61
N PHE A 329 -1.85 13.03 17.61
CA PHE A 329 -1.27 11.90 18.33
C PHE A 329 -1.03 10.75 17.37
N ILE A 330 -0.05 9.90 17.69
CA ILE A 330 0.37 8.80 16.82
C ILE A 330 0.08 7.50 17.53
N GLU A 331 -0.89 6.73 17.03
CA GLU A 331 -1.03 5.33 17.41
C GLU A 331 -0.07 4.53 16.56
N TYR A 332 0.73 3.64 17.15
CA TYR A 332 1.69 2.87 16.37
C TYR A 332 1.88 1.44 16.85
N ILE A 333 2.19 0.59 15.87
CA ILE A 333 2.62 -0.79 16.07
C ILE A 333 4.10 -0.86 15.72
N GLU A 334 4.93 -1.22 16.69
CA GLU A 334 6.38 -1.34 16.56
C GLU A 334 6.77 -2.81 16.65
N THR A 335 7.41 -3.33 15.60
CA THR A 335 7.97 -4.68 15.57
C THR A 335 9.49 -4.60 15.52
N MET A 336 10.15 -5.18 16.51
CA MET A 336 11.61 -5.29 16.59
C MET A 336 12.02 -6.76 16.43
N ALA A 337 12.92 -7.02 15.48
CA ALA A 337 13.47 -8.34 15.21
C ALA A 337 14.86 -8.21 14.58
N ASP A 338 15.59 -9.33 14.51
CA ASP A 338 16.74 -9.40 13.61
C ASP A 338 16.33 -9.31 12.14
N LEU A 339 17.28 -8.94 11.26
CA LEU A 339 16.98 -8.59 9.87
C LEU A 339 16.39 -9.76 9.08
N GLY A 340 16.80 -11.01 9.32
CA GLY A 340 16.41 -12.16 8.51
C GLY A 340 14.91 -12.46 8.55
N ILE A 341 14.24 -12.19 9.68
CA ILE A 341 12.79 -12.41 9.83
C ILE A 341 11.95 -11.12 9.83
N LEU A 342 12.59 -9.95 9.81
CA LEU A 342 11.89 -8.67 9.86
C LEU A 342 11.10 -8.44 8.56
N ARG A 343 9.79 -8.23 8.70
CA ARG A 343 8.85 -8.01 7.60
C ARG A 343 7.64 -7.23 8.10
N SER A 344 6.93 -6.57 7.18
CA SER A 344 5.80 -5.68 7.50
C SER A 344 4.63 -6.36 8.21
N ASN A 345 4.37 -7.64 7.94
CA ASN A 345 3.28 -8.43 8.53
C ASN A 345 3.72 -9.29 9.74
N LEU A 346 4.94 -9.10 10.26
CA LEU A 346 5.46 -9.92 11.36
C LEU A 346 4.66 -9.72 12.66
N ASP A 347 4.14 -8.52 12.91
CA ASP A 347 3.26 -8.21 14.03
C ASP A 347 2.03 -9.13 14.04
N THR A 348 1.33 -9.25 12.92
CA THR A 348 0.13 -10.09 12.79
C THR A 348 0.45 -11.56 13.04
N ARG A 349 1.62 -12.03 12.58
CA ARG A 349 2.09 -13.40 12.84
C ARG A 349 2.41 -13.64 14.30
N VAL A 350 3.15 -12.73 14.94
CA VAL A 350 3.48 -12.84 16.37
C VAL A 350 2.19 -12.85 17.20
N LEU A 351 1.25 -11.95 16.91
CA LEU A 351 -0.02 -11.85 17.64
C LEU A 351 -0.91 -13.07 17.43
N SER A 352 -1.02 -13.58 16.21
CA SER A 352 -1.81 -14.79 15.92
C SER A 352 -1.19 -16.05 16.51
N SER A 353 0.13 -16.23 16.41
CA SER A 353 0.85 -17.36 17.03
C SER A 353 0.67 -17.39 18.55
N ARG A 354 0.67 -16.22 19.21
CA ARG A 354 0.40 -16.10 20.66
C ARG A 354 -1.04 -16.43 21.01
N LYS A 355 -2.02 -15.96 20.23
CA LYS A 355 -3.45 -16.30 20.44
C LYS A 355 -3.71 -17.80 20.29
N SER A 356 -3.05 -18.44 19.32
CA SER A 356 -3.25 -19.84 18.98
C SER A 356 -2.31 -20.81 19.71
N ASN A 357 -1.51 -20.35 20.69
CA ASN A 357 -0.56 -21.15 21.49
C ASN A 357 0.37 -22.07 20.65
N ARG A 358 0.87 -21.59 19.51
CA ARG A 358 1.83 -22.35 18.67
C ARG A 358 3.21 -22.39 19.34
N SER A 359 3.43 -23.40 20.19
CA SER A 359 4.58 -23.49 21.09
C SER A 359 5.95 -23.37 20.39
N ASP A 360 6.12 -23.98 19.21
CA ASP A 360 7.41 -23.99 18.52
C ASP A 360 7.73 -22.66 17.84
N THR A 361 6.77 -22.01 17.18
CA THR A 361 6.95 -20.65 16.63
C THR A 361 7.27 -19.66 17.74
N ILE A 362 6.59 -19.75 18.89
CA ILE A 362 6.81 -18.87 20.04
C ILE A 362 8.22 -19.07 20.61
N LYS A 363 8.72 -20.31 20.70
CA LYS A 363 10.09 -20.58 21.16
C LYS A 363 11.13 -19.88 20.27
N VAL A 364 10.99 -19.99 18.95
CA VAL A 364 11.91 -19.35 17.98
C VAL A 364 11.84 -17.83 18.09
N LEU A 365 10.64 -17.26 18.16
CA LEU A 365 10.48 -15.81 18.31
C LEU A 365 11.10 -15.28 19.62
N ASN A 366 10.94 -16.03 20.72
CA ASN A 366 11.51 -15.66 22.01
C ASN A 366 13.04 -15.79 22.02
N SER A 367 13.62 -16.86 21.45
CA SER A 367 15.09 -17.02 21.39
C SER A 367 15.77 -15.93 20.55
N ARG A 368 15.04 -15.37 19.58
CA ARG A 368 15.50 -14.28 18.71
C ARG A 368 15.22 -12.87 19.29
N ASN A 369 14.65 -12.78 20.49
CA ASN A 369 14.26 -11.52 21.13
C ASN A 369 13.24 -10.68 20.32
N THR A 370 12.40 -11.33 19.51
CA THR A 370 11.39 -10.65 18.71
C THR A 370 10.30 -10.04 19.59
N ARG A 371 10.03 -8.75 19.40
CA ARG A 371 9.09 -7.97 20.22
C ARG A 371 8.11 -7.20 19.34
N VAL A 372 6.87 -7.12 19.80
CA VAL A 372 5.80 -6.34 19.17
C VAL A 372 5.14 -5.50 20.24
N TYR A 373 5.04 -4.20 20.00
CA TYR A 373 4.42 -3.23 20.89
C TYR A 373 3.30 -2.49 20.18
N ARG A 374 2.21 -2.23 20.89
CA ARG A 374 1.20 -1.24 20.52
C ARG A 374 1.30 -0.10 21.50
N LYS A 375 1.59 1.10 21.00
CA LYS A 375 1.89 2.28 21.82
C LYS A 375 1.20 3.49 21.21
N ILE A 376 1.12 4.57 22.00
CA ILE A 376 0.57 5.85 21.57
C ILE A 376 1.58 6.94 21.93
N LEU A 377 1.90 7.82 20.98
CA LEU A 377 2.60 9.08 21.23
C LEU A 377 1.56 10.17 21.39
N LEU A 378 1.52 10.79 22.57
CA LEU A 378 0.62 11.90 22.87
C LEU A 378 1.37 13.24 22.81
N PRO A 379 0.67 14.34 22.46
CA PRO A 379 1.16 15.68 22.73
C PRO A 379 1.57 15.86 24.19
N GLU A 380 2.45 16.83 24.45
CA GLU A 380 2.76 17.21 25.83
C GLU A 380 1.47 17.70 26.53
N MET A 381 1.12 17.02 27.62
CA MET A 381 -0.07 17.31 28.41
C MET A 381 0.32 18.20 29.58
N LEU A 382 -0.54 19.17 29.92
CA LEU A 382 -0.37 19.95 31.14
C LEU A 382 -0.57 19.08 32.37
N ASP A 383 0.23 19.31 33.43
CA ASP A 383 0.10 18.60 34.71
C ASP A 383 -1.26 18.81 35.40
N LYS A 384 -1.97 19.89 35.01
CA LYS A 384 -3.28 20.25 35.55
C LYS A 384 -4.22 20.67 34.43
N ILE A 385 -5.46 20.21 34.51
CA ILE A 385 -6.55 20.68 33.65
C ILE A 385 -6.96 22.07 34.13
N VAL A 386 -6.79 23.08 33.27
CA VAL A 386 -7.19 24.48 33.55
C VAL A 386 -8.41 24.81 32.70
N PRO A 387 -9.63 24.80 33.27
CA PRO A 387 -10.83 25.22 32.56
C PRO A 387 -10.85 26.74 32.30
N PRO A 388 -11.59 27.20 31.28
CA PRO A 388 -12.37 26.40 30.32
C PRO A 388 -11.46 25.65 29.34
N ILE A 389 -11.86 24.43 28.97
CA ILE A 389 -11.10 23.59 28.03
C ILE A 389 -11.48 24.00 26.60
N CYS A 390 -10.56 23.87 25.67
CA CYS A 390 -10.79 24.17 24.26
C CYS A 390 -11.92 23.30 23.67
N ASP A 391 -12.94 23.93 23.09
CA ASP A 391 -14.11 23.31 22.48
C ASP A 391 -13.76 22.35 21.33
N ILE A 392 -12.68 22.65 20.59
CA ILE A 392 -12.22 21.87 19.43
C ILE A 392 -11.42 20.63 19.85
N CYS A 393 -10.26 20.81 20.50
CA CYS A 393 -9.37 19.68 20.83
C CYS A 393 -9.70 18.98 22.15
N GLN A 394 -10.46 19.60 23.06
CA GLN A 394 -10.78 19.07 24.38
C GLN A 394 -9.55 18.71 25.25
N ILE A 395 -8.37 19.28 24.94
CA ILE A 395 -7.10 19.01 25.64
C ILE A 395 -6.54 20.28 26.28
N ASN A 396 -6.34 21.33 25.47
CA ASN A 396 -5.66 22.55 25.91
C ASN A 396 -6.64 23.56 26.54
N PRO A 397 -6.18 24.48 27.41
CA PRO A 397 -7.00 25.59 27.90
C PRO A 397 -7.52 26.45 26.74
N GLY A 398 -8.82 26.70 26.75
CA GLY A 398 -9.51 27.53 25.77
C GLY A 398 -9.39 29.01 26.12
N LYS A 399 -9.14 29.84 25.11
CA LYS A 399 -9.29 31.30 25.21
C LYS A 399 -10.63 31.69 24.62
N GLU A 400 -11.30 32.66 25.24
CA GLU A 400 -12.55 33.20 24.72
C GLU A 400 -12.32 33.83 23.35
N ARG A 401 -13.11 33.39 22.36
CA ARG A 401 -13.14 33.96 21.02
C ARG A 401 -14.58 34.15 20.59
N MET A 402 -14.84 35.25 19.89
CA MET A 402 -16.16 35.57 19.34
C MET A 402 -16.14 35.41 17.83
N LYS A 403 -17.07 34.61 17.29
CA LYS A 403 -17.27 34.47 15.83
C LYS A 403 -18.77 34.38 15.56
N GLU A 404 -19.28 35.30 14.74
CA GLU A 404 -20.72 35.37 14.37
C GLU A 404 -21.65 35.45 15.58
N ASN A 405 -21.28 36.24 16.60
CA ASN A 405 -22.00 36.37 17.89
C ASN A 405 -22.05 35.10 18.75
N ILE A 406 -21.34 34.03 18.37
CA ILE A 406 -21.18 32.82 19.18
C ILE A 406 -19.86 32.93 19.94
N LYS A 407 -19.96 32.73 21.25
CA LYS A 407 -18.81 32.62 22.15
C LYS A 407 -18.27 31.20 22.12
N GLU A 408 -17.00 31.05 21.77
CA GLU A 408 -16.28 29.78 21.71
C GLU A 408 -15.01 29.87 22.57
N TRP A 409 -14.64 28.76 23.23
CA TRP A 409 -13.39 28.65 23.97
C TRP A 409 -12.40 27.86 23.14
N ILE A 410 -11.45 28.53 22.48
CA ILE A 410 -10.53 27.87 21.53
C ILE A 410 -9.09 28.20 21.88
N CYS A 411 -8.26 27.16 22.07
CA CYS A 411 -6.83 27.34 22.31
C CYS A 411 -6.12 27.94 21.09
N ASP A 412 -4.93 28.51 21.28
CA ASP A 412 -4.21 29.17 20.18
C ASP A 412 -3.89 28.24 19.02
N LYS A 413 -3.52 26.98 19.31
CA LYS A 413 -3.19 25.98 18.28
C LYS A 413 -4.39 25.65 17.38
N CYS A 414 -5.55 25.35 17.96
CA CYS A 414 -6.73 25.03 17.15
C CYS A 414 -7.23 26.23 16.35
N TYR A 415 -7.08 27.44 16.90
CA TYR A 415 -7.41 28.66 16.16
C TYR A 415 -6.45 28.93 15.01
N GLU A 416 -5.14 28.75 15.22
CA GLU A 416 -4.15 28.86 14.14
C GLU A 416 -4.46 27.89 13.00
N VAL A 417 -4.75 26.62 13.31
CA VAL A 417 -5.16 25.63 12.30
C VAL A 417 -6.40 26.12 11.55
N ARG A 418 -7.42 26.61 12.27
CA ARG A 418 -8.66 27.11 11.67
C ARG A 418 -8.40 28.26 10.69
N GLU A 419 -7.51 29.17 11.03
CA GLU A 419 -7.20 30.36 10.21
C GLU A 419 -6.10 30.12 9.14
N SER A 420 -5.42 28.97 9.16
CA SER A 420 -4.28 28.68 8.28
C SER A 420 -4.61 28.36 6.81
N GLY A 421 -5.87 28.12 6.47
CA GLY A 421 -6.30 27.74 5.13
C GLY A 421 -7.49 28.55 4.63
N GLU A 422 -7.64 28.62 3.31
CA GLU A 422 -8.84 29.20 2.71
C GLU A 422 -10.08 28.45 3.22
N SER A 423 -11.06 29.22 3.70
CA SER A 423 -12.32 28.62 4.12
C SER A 423 -13.02 28.07 2.89
N PHE A 424 -13.25 26.76 2.83
CA PHE A 424 -14.20 26.22 1.87
C PHE A 424 -15.55 26.94 2.08
N LYS A 425 -16.09 27.48 0.99
CA LYS A 425 -17.41 28.11 0.98
C LYS A 425 -18.27 27.33 0.01
N TYR A 426 -19.43 26.91 0.48
CA TYR A 426 -20.44 26.36 -0.42
C TYR A 426 -20.83 27.43 -1.45
N PRO A 427 -21.03 27.04 -2.72
CA PRO A 427 -21.66 27.91 -3.70
C PRO A 427 -22.98 28.46 -3.17
N ASP A 428 -23.27 29.75 -3.40
CA ASP A 428 -24.48 30.41 -2.88
C ASP A 428 -25.77 29.69 -3.31
N GLN A 429 -25.77 29.12 -4.52
CA GLN A 429 -26.87 28.32 -5.05
C GLN A 429 -27.15 26.99 -4.31
N TRP A 430 -26.25 26.56 -3.41
CA TRP A 430 -26.44 25.36 -2.59
C TRP A 430 -27.09 25.68 -1.25
N GLN A 431 -27.19 26.96 -0.87
CA GLN A 431 -27.85 27.36 0.36
C GLN A 431 -29.28 26.82 0.36
N GLU A 432 -29.67 26.16 1.46
CA GLU A 432 -30.95 25.45 1.66
C GLU A 432 -31.10 24.05 1.01
N ASN A 433 -30.22 23.66 0.10
CA ASN A 433 -30.28 22.35 -0.54
C ASN A 433 -29.59 21.23 0.28
N LYS A 434 -29.87 19.99 -0.10
CA LYS A 434 -29.09 18.82 0.35
C LYS A 434 -27.76 18.77 -0.41
N ILE A 435 -26.73 18.34 0.29
CA ILE A 435 -25.39 18.10 -0.25
C ILE A 435 -24.96 16.68 0.06
N VAL A 436 -23.98 16.20 -0.69
CA VAL A 436 -23.32 14.92 -0.47
C VAL A 436 -21.85 15.19 -0.23
N TRP A 437 -21.40 14.93 0.99
CA TRP A 437 -19.99 14.78 1.28
C TRP A 437 -19.57 13.36 0.93
N PHE A 438 -18.41 13.17 0.32
CA PHE A 438 -17.86 11.85 0.11
C PHE A 438 -16.39 11.76 0.50
N LYS A 439 -16.00 10.57 0.96
CA LYS A 439 -14.61 10.26 1.31
C LYS A 439 -14.19 8.88 0.80
N PHE A 440 -13.00 8.80 0.20
CA PHE A 440 -12.28 7.55 -0.04
C PHE A 440 -11.51 7.14 1.21
N ASN A 441 -11.48 5.85 1.52
CA ASN A 441 -10.67 5.30 2.60
C ASN A 441 -9.83 4.13 2.10
N LEU A 442 -8.61 4.01 2.62
CA LEU A 442 -7.77 2.83 2.50
C LEU A 442 -7.50 2.28 3.90
N ASN A 443 -8.05 1.11 4.22
CA ASN A 443 -7.80 0.41 5.47
C ASN A 443 -6.56 -0.47 5.34
N THR A 444 -5.46 -0.08 6.00
CA THR A 444 -4.18 -0.79 5.93
C THR A 444 -4.24 -2.20 6.53
N GLU A 445 -5.04 -2.42 7.58
CA GLU A 445 -5.19 -3.76 8.18
C GLU A 445 -5.93 -4.70 7.23
N ASN A 446 -7.01 -4.22 6.61
CA ASN A 446 -7.73 -4.97 5.58
C ASN A 446 -6.82 -5.23 4.36
N LEU A 447 -6.00 -4.27 3.94
CA LEU A 447 -5.05 -4.43 2.85
C LEU A 447 -4.06 -5.57 3.10
N GLU A 448 -3.47 -5.63 4.29
CA GLU A 448 -2.51 -6.69 4.62
C GLU A 448 -3.16 -8.08 4.61
N ASN A 449 -4.35 -8.20 5.19
CA ASN A 449 -5.10 -9.45 5.22
C ASN A 449 -5.53 -9.88 3.82
N TRP A 450 -6.00 -8.92 3.01
CA TRP A 450 -6.43 -9.17 1.63
C TRP A 450 -5.25 -9.62 0.77
N LEU A 451 -4.09 -8.95 0.84
CA LEU A 451 -2.89 -9.34 0.09
C LEU A 451 -2.40 -10.74 0.45
N GLN A 452 -2.45 -11.11 1.74
CA GLN A 452 -2.12 -12.46 2.18
C GLN A 452 -3.09 -13.48 1.54
N LYS A 453 -4.40 -13.26 1.63
CA LYS A 453 -5.42 -14.14 1.02
C LYS A 453 -5.23 -14.27 -0.50
N ALA A 454 -5.07 -13.15 -1.20
CA ALA A 454 -4.87 -13.12 -2.66
C ALA A 454 -3.61 -13.87 -3.08
N PHE A 455 -2.52 -13.73 -2.31
CA PHE A 455 -1.31 -14.50 -2.56
C PHE A 455 -1.50 -16.00 -2.31
N GLU A 456 -2.22 -16.38 -1.24
CA GLU A 456 -2.51 -17.78 -0.95
C GLU A 456 -3.33 -18.45 -2.06
N GLU A 457 -4.34 -17.75 -2.58
CA GLU A 457 -5.16 -18.19 -3.72
C GLU A 457 -4.32 -18.35 -5.00
N TYR A 458 -3.43 -17.40 -5.26
CA TYR A 458 -2.48 -17.48 -6.37
C TYR A 458 -1.59 -18.72 -6.24
N ILE A 459 -1.02 -18.97 -5.05
CA ILE A 459 -0.21 -20.18 -4.79
C ILE A 459 -1.02 -21.46 -5.02
N ASP A 460 -2.26 -21.51 -4.54
CA ASP A 460 -3.13 -22.67 -4.69
C ASP A 460 -3.48 -22.95 -6.16
N SER A 461 -3.68 -21.91 -6.96
CA SER A 461 -3.93 -22.05 -8.40
C SER A 461 -2.77 -22.71 -9.16
N LEU A 462 -1.54 -22.57 -8.66
CA LEU A 462 -0.33 -23.09 -9.30
C LEU A 462 -0.04 -24.56 -8.93
N LYS A 463 -0.74 -25.12 -7.93
CA LYS A 463 -0.61 -26.52 -7.49
C LYS A 463 0.85 -26.95 -7.23
N ILE A 464 1.62 -26.08 -6.57
CA ILE A 464 3.08 -26.25 -6.37
C ILE A 464 3.37 -27.11 -5.12
N ASN A 465 4.35 -28.02 -5.22
CA ASN A 465 4.92 -28.72 -4.08
C ASN A 465 5.57 -27.71 -3.12
N ASN A 466 5.18 -27.69 -1.84
CA ASN A 466 5.55 -26.70 -0.80
C ASN A 466 4.73 -25.39 -0.77
N ALA A 467 3.52 -25.39 -1.33
CA ALA A 467 2.56 -24.26 -1.24
C ALA A 467 2.52 -23.60 0.15
N GLN A 468 2.37 -24.39 1.22
CA GLN A 468 2.30 -23.86 2.58
C GLN A 468 3.56 -23.08 3.01
N THR A 469 4.75 -23.51 2.56
CA THR A 469 5.98 -22.79 2.89
C THR A 469 6.01 -21.43 2.17
N LEU A 470 5.63 -21.39 0.89
CA LEU A 470 5.54 -20.13 0.14
C LEU A 470 4.55 -19.15 0.79
N LYS A 471 3.35 -19.62 1.15
CA LYS A 471 2.34 -18.83 1.87
C LYS A 471 2.87 -18.26 3.18
N ASN A 472 3.62 -19.08 3.93
CA ASN A 472 4.25 -18.67 5.18
C ASN A 472 5.45 -17.74 4.98
N GLU A 473 6.07 -17.68 3.80
CA GLU A 473 7.25 -16.85 3.53
C GLU A 473 6.90 -15.51 2.86
N PHE A 474 5.61 -15.24 2.61
CA PHE A 474 5.15 -13.98 2.02
C PHE A 474 5.51 -12.77 2.89
N ARG A 475 6.07 -11.75 2.25
CA ARG A 475 6.44 -10.44 2.80
C ARG A 475 5.64 -9.38 2.03
N SER A 476 4.63 -8.80 2.67
CA SER A 476 3.66 -7.97 1.96
C SER A 476 4.13 -6.53 1.66
N LEU A 477 5.29 -6.09 2.18
CA LEU A 477 5.74 -4.69 2.10
C LEU A 477 5.74 -4.12 0.68
N ALA A 478 6.39 -4.80 -0.26
CA ALA A 478 6.51 -4.30 -1.62
C ALA A 478 5.16 -4.33 -2.35
N CYS A 479 4.35 -5.38 -2.17
CA CYS A 479 2.98 -5.43 -2.68
C CYS A 479 2.09 -4.31 -2.11
N GLN A 480 2.23 -3.99 -0.81
CA GLN A 480 1.51 -2.86 -0.19
C GLN A 480 1.91 -1.53 -0.83
N SER A 481 3.20 -1.30 -1.06
CA SER A 481 3.70 -0.07 -1.69
C SER A 481 3.19 0.09 -3.13
N ASP A 482 3.23 -0.99 -3.93
CA ASP A 482 2.63 -1.01 -5.27
C ASP A 482 1.12 -0.73 -5.23
N PHE A 483 0.39 -1.38 -4.32
CA PHE A 483 -1.06 -1.18 -4.16
C PHE A 483 -1.39 0.28 -3.81
N VAL A 484 -0.65 0.89 -2.89
CA VAL A 484 -0.86 2.30 -2.48
C VAL A 484 -0.60 3.27 -3.65
N LYS A 485 0.37 2.97 -4.52
CA LYS A 485 0.62 3.77 -5.74
C LYS A 485 -0.57 3.69 -6.69
N ASP A 486 -1.10 2.49 -6.93
CA ASP A 486 -2.28 2.29 -7.77
C ASP A 486 -3.54 2.94 -7.15
N TYR A 487 -3.68 2.93 -5.81
CA TYR A 487 -4.78 3.59 -5.11
C TYR A 487 -4.76 5.10 -5.33
N LYS A 488 -3.57 5.72 -5.20
CA LYS A 488 -3.38 7.15 -5.52
C LYS A 488 -3.69 7.44 -6.99
N GLY A 489 -3.37 6.51 -7.90
CA GLY A 489 -3.73 6.58 -9.32
C GLY A 489 -5.25 6.56 -9.55
N MET A 490 -5.95 5.60 -8.95
CA MET A 490 -7.40 5.46 -9.01
C MET A 490 -8.12 6.73 -8.54
N ILE A 491 -7.70 7.32 -7.41
CA ILE A 491 -8.30 8.56 -6.92
C ILE A 491 -8.09 9.72 -7.91
N LYS A 492 -6.91 9.84 -8.51
CA LYS A 492 -6.65 10.87 -9.55
C LYS A 492 -7.54 10.64 -10.77
N ALA A 493 -7.70 9.40 -11.23
CA ALA A 493 -8.58 9.04 -12.32
C ALA A 493 -10.06 9.35 -12.00
N PHE A 494 -10.51 9.10 -10.77
CA PHE A 494 -11.84 9.49 -10.31
C PHE A 494 -12.08 10.99 -10.48
N TRP A 495 -11.15 11.82 -9.99
CA TRP A 495 -11.28 13.28 -10.10
C TRP A 495 -11.21 13.80 -11.53
N HIS A 496 -10.49 13.11 -12.43
CA HIS A 496 -10.50 13.43 -13.85
C HIS A 496 -11.88 13.19 -14.48
N LYS A 497 -12.59 12.13 -14.07
CA LYS A 497 -13.94 11.80 -14.57
C LYS A 497 -15.06 12.58 -13.86
N ALA A 498 -14.84 13.01 -12.61
CA ALA A 498 -15.84 13.66 -11.75
C ALA A 498 -15.60 15.18 -11.53
N SER A 499 -14.70 15.82 -12.28
CA SER A 499 -14.31 17.23 -12.07
C SER A 499 -15.47 18.22 -12.12
N ASP A 500 -16.44 17.96 -12.99
CA ASP A 500 -17.60 18.84 -13.19
C ASP A 500 -18.72 18.56 -12.19
N LEU A 501 -18.69 17.37 -11.57
CA LEU A 501 -19.70 16.88 -10.64
C LEU A 501 -19.44 17.38 -9.21
N ALA A 502 -18.18 17.34 -8.78
CA ALA A 502 -17.80 17.56 -7.40
C ALA A 502 -16.78 18.69 -7.22
N LYS A 503 -16.82 19.33 -6.06
CA LYS A 503 -15.80 20.29 -5.61
C LYS A 503 -14.90 19.62 -4.58
N LYS A 504 -13.62 19.99 -4.60
CA LYS A 504 -12.66 19.66 -3.54
C LYS A 504 -12.75 20.71 -2.45
N PRO A 505 -13.15 20.34 -1.23
CA PRO A 505 -13.09 21.25 -0.08
C PRO A 505 -11.67 21.70 0.24
N ILE A 506 -10.68 20.88 -0.15
CA ILE A 506 -9.26 21.09 0.06
C ILE A 506 -8.55 20.80 -1.26
N SER A 507 -7.90 21.80 -1.88
CA SER A 507 -7.36 21.71 -3.24
C SER A 507 -6.41 20.52 -3.46
N ASN A 508 -5.55 20.22 -2.48
CA ASN A 508 -4.52 19.18 -2.58
C ASN A 508 -4.91 17.85 -1.89
N TYR A 509 -6.14 17.71 -1.40
CA TYR A 509 -6.61 16.49 -0.73
C TYR A 509 -7.66 15.79 -1.60
N TYR A 510 -7.25 14.71 -2.27
CA TYR A 510 -8.06 14.05 -3.28
C TYR A 510 -8.99 12.97 -2.69
N GLU A 511 -8.87 12.64 -1.42
CA GLU A 511 -9.75 11.63 -0.81
C GLU A 511 -11.13 12.20 -0.42
N LEU A 512 -11.32 13.51 -0.43
CA LEU A 512 -12.54 14.16 0.05
C LEU A 512 -13.15 15.07 -1.01
N GLY A 513 -14.46 14.97 -1.18
CA GLY A 513 -15.21 15.84 -2.08
C GLY A 513 -16.60 16.15 -1.58
N VAL A 514 -17.23 17.13 -2.22
CA VAL A 514 -18.61 17.53 -1.93
C VAL A 514 -19.33 17.97 -3.19
N PHE A 515 -20.61 17.62 -3.31
CA PHE A 515 -21.46 18.01 -4.43
C PHE A 515 -22.91 18.25 -4.00
N LEU A 516 -23.68 18.92 -4.85
CA LEU A 516 -25.11 19.14 -4.66
C LEU A 516 -25.88 17.83 -4.84
N TYR A 517 -26.72 17.48 -3.87
CA TYR A 517 -27.48 16.24 -3.95
C TYR A 517 -28.49 16.28 -5.10
N SER A 518 -28.42 15.25 -5.94
CA SER A 518 -29.49 14.76 -6.79
C SER A 518 -29.29 13.27 -6.94
N GLY A 519 -30.37 12.53 -7.20
CA GLY A 519 -30.27 11.08 -7.42
C GLY A 519 -29.31 10.71 -8.56
N GLU A 520 -29.33 11.51 -9.63
CA GLU A 520 -28.42 11.39 -10.77
C GLU A 520 -26.95 11.62 -10.37
N ASN A 521 -26.65 12.66 -9.57
CA ASN A 521 -25.29 12.95 -9.14
C ASN A 521 -24.74 11.86 -8.22
N VAL A 522 -25.58 11.31 -7.33
CA VAL A 522 -25.21 10.17 -6.48
C VAL A 522 -24.92 8.94 -7.33
N LYS A 523 -25.81 8.61 -8.27
CA LYS A 523 -25.63 7.48 -9.19
C LYS A 523 -24.35 7.62 -10.01
N LYS A 524 -24.13 8.78 -10.64
CA LYS A 524 -22.92 9.09 -11.42
C LYS A 524 -21.64 9.00 -10.58
N THR A 525 -21.68 9.45 -9.32
CA THR A 525 -20.55 9.31 -8.38
C THR A 525 -20.21 7.84 -8.13
N ILE A 526 -21.22 7.01 -7.87
CA ILE A 526 -21.05 5.58 -7.59
C ILE A 526 -20.58 4.85 -8.86
N GLU A 527 -21.16 5.13 -10.02
CA GLU A 527 -20.75 4.57 -11.31
C GLU A 527 -19.30 4.94 -11.64
N THR A 528 -18.91 6.21 -11.45
CA THR A 528 -17.53 6.65 -11.66
C THR A 528 -16.57 5.92 -10.73
N PHE A 529 -16.95 5.73 -9.46
CA PHE A 529 -16.15 4.96 -8.51
C PHE A 529 -15.99 3.50 -8.94
N LEU A 530 -17.07 2.83 -9.32
CA LEU A 530 -17.03 1.45 -9.82
C LEU A 530 -16.16 1.33 -11.07
N GLU A 531 -16.28 2.28 -12.00
CA GLU A 531 -15.50 2.29 -13.24
C GLU A 531 -13.99 2.37 -12.94
N VAL A 532 -13.54 3.34 -12.16
CA VAL A 532 -12.11 3.47 -11.82
C VAL A 532 -11.64 2.35 -10.91
N TYR A 533 -12.49 1.84 -10.02
CA TYR A 533 -12.16 0.70 -9.20
C TYR A 533 -11.95 -0.56 -10.05
N ASN A 534 -12.80 -0.81 -11.04
CA ASN A 534 -12.66 -1.92 -11.98
C ASN A 534 -11.45 -1.77 -12.92
N GLU A 535 -11.04 -0.54 -13.22
CA GLU A 535 -9.84 -0.27 -14.01
C GLU A 535 -8.55 -0.62 -13.24
N TYR A 536 -8.48 -0.23 -11.96
CA TYR A 536 -7.26 -0.38 -11.14
C TYR A 536 -7.23 -1.67 -10.32
N PHE A 537 -8.37 -2.11 -9.79
CA PHE A 537 -8.53 -3.21 -8.85
C PHE A 537 -9.59 -4.25 -9.29
N PRO A 538 -9.60 -4.72 -10.56
CA PRO A 538 -10.63 -5.63 -11.06
C PRO A 538 -10.75 -6.93 -10.25
N ASP A 539 -9.63 -7.43 -9.72
CA ASP A 539 -9.56 -8.71 -8.98
C ASP A 539 -9.74 -8.53 -7.47
N CYS A 540 -9.99 -7.31 -7.00
CA CYS A 540 -10.33 -7.07 -5.60
C CYS A 540 -11.86 -7.18 -5.42
N GLU A 541 -12.30 -8.20 -4.67
CA GLU A 541 -13.71 -8.62 -4.54
C GLU A 541 -14.69 -7.48 -4.20
N GLY A 542 -14.22 -6.41 -3.52
CA GLY A 542 -15.06 -5.28 -3.13
C GLY A 542 -16.13 -5.67 -2.12
N ASP A 543 -15.78 -6.54 -1.16
CA ASP A 543 -16.67 -7.00 -0.10
C ASP A 543 -16.57 -6.11 1.16
N TYR A 544 -17.15 -6.56 2.27
CA TYR A 544 -17.10 -5.87 3.57
C TYR A 544 -15.70 -5.83 4.19
N LEU A 545 -14.77 -6.64 3.67
CA LEU A 545 -13.37 -6.65 4.07
C LEU A 545 -12.49 -5.95 3.03
N SER A 546 -13.09 -5.27 2.06
CA SER A 546 -12.36 -4.52 1.04
C SER A 546 -11.37 -3.54 1.70
N PRO A 547 -10.13 -3.47 1.21
CA PRO A 547 -9.18 -2.46 1.68
C PRO A 547 -9.62 -1.05 1.28
N ILE A 548 -10.36 -0.92 0.19
CA ILE A 548 -10.80 0.37 -0.37
C ILE A 548 -12.31 0.52 -0.13
N SER A 549 -12.71 1.69 0.35
CA SER A 549 -14.13 2.04 0.44
C SER A 549 -14.41 3.47 0.02
N LEU A 550 -15.64 3.70 -0.44
CA LEU A 550 -16.25 5.01 -0.64
C LEU A 550 -17.36 5.21 0.39
N SER A 551 -17.38 6.38 1.02
CA SER A 551 -18.43 6.76 1.96
C SER A 551 -19.15 8.01 1.46
N LEU A 552 -20.48 8.00 1.42
CA LEU A 552 -21.36 9.10 1.01
C LEU A 552 -22.22 9.55 2.19
N SER A 553 -22.18 10.83 2.53
CA SER A 553 -22.97 11.41 3.61
C SER A 553 -23.86 12.54 3.07
N ILE A 554 -25.16 12.25 3.04
CA ILE A 554 -26.21 13.09 2.46
C ILE A 554 -26.91 13.84 3.60
N SER A 555 -26.94 15.18 3.51
CA SER A 555 -27.55 16.02 4.55
C SER A 555 -27.85 17.42 4.02
N ASN A 556 -28.56 18.26 4.80
CA ASN A 556 -28.65 19.69 4.48
C ASN A 556 -27.29 20.38 4.71
N VAL A 557 -26.98 21.45 3.96
CA VAL A 557 -25.76 22.27 4.14
C VAL A 557 -25.52 22.70 5.60
N LYS A 558 -26.57 22.92 6.38
CA LYS A 558 -26.49 23.33 7.80
C LYS A 558 -26.17 22.19 8.77
N TYR A 559 -26.08 20.95 8.28
CA TYR A 559 -25.79 19.80 9.12
C TYR A 559 -24.36 19.89 9.69
N PRO A 560 -24.14 19.52 10.97
CA PRO A 560 -22.82 19.62 11.58
C PRO A 560 -21.77 18.80 10.84
N ILE A 561 -20.72 19.47 10.38
CA ILE A 561 -19.62 18.84 9.61
C ILE A 561 -18.94 17.70 10.39
N ARG A 562 -18.86 17.80 11.73
CA ARG A 562 -18.39 16.73 12.62
C ARG A 562 -19.05 15.38 12.34
N GLU A 563 -20.35 15.37 12.07
CA GLU A 563 -21.11 14.13 11.92
C GLU A 563 -20.81 13.43 10.59
N HIS A 564 -20.44 14.18 9.55
CA HIS A 564 -19.89 13.60 8.32
C HIS A 564 -18.58 12.88 8.58
N PHE A 565 -17.65 13.53 9.29
CA PHE A 565 -16.33 12.95 9.57
C PHE A 565 -16.38 11.75 10.51
N ARG A 566 -17.24 11.78 11.54
CA ARG A 566 -17.46 10.60 12.41
C ARG A 566 -17.92 9.39 11.62
N PHE A 567 -18.77 9.60 10.60
CA PHE A 567 -19.21 8.53 9.70
C PHE A 567 -18.06 8.05 8.80
N PHE A 568 -17.20 8.94 8.32
CA PHE A 568 -16.06 8.57 7.48
C PHE A 568 -14.92 7.84 8.20
N GLU A 569 -14.84 7.93 9.53
CA GLU A 569 -13.79 7.29 10.33
C GLU A 569 -14.03 5.80 10.58
N SER A 570 -15.21 5.27 10.26
CA SER A 570 -15.57 3.85 10.49
C SER A 570 -16.41 3.29 9.34
N PRO A 571 -15.85 3.19 8.12
CA PRO A 571 -16.54 2.50 7.03
C PRO A 571 -16.68 1.00 7.35
N GLU A 572 -17.85 0.43 7.05
CA GLU A 572 -18.18 -0.97 7.33
C GLU A 572 -18.21 -1.84 6.05
N GLY A 573 -18.36 -1.22 4.88
CA GLY A 573 -18.41 -1.93 3.60
C GLY A 573 -17.64 -1.22 2.47
N PHE A 574 -17.76 -1.76 1.26
CA PHE A 574 -17.17 -1.21 0.04
C PHE A 574 -17.77 0.15 -0.35
N LEU A 575 -19.10 0.25 -0.31
CA LEU A 575 -19.83 1.52 -0.39
C LEU A 575 -20.63 1.73 0.90
N ASN A 576 -20.48 2.90 1.51
CA ASN A 576 -21.16 3.26 2.75
C ASN A 576 -22.00 4.49 2.50
N ILE A 577 -23.27 4.49 2.86
CA ILE A 577 -24.17 5.63 2.63
C ILE A 577 -24.90 5.98 3.92
N ARG A 578 -24.86 7.26 4.28
CA ARG A 578 -25.64 7.84 5.38
C ARG A 578 -26.54 8.93 4.82
N ASN A 579 -27.84 8.79 4.97
CA ASN A 579 -28.81 9.86 4.71
C ASN A 579 -29.33 10.39 6.04
N GLN A 580 -29.04 11.66 6.34
CA GLN A 580 -29.28 12.29 7.63
C GLN A 580 -30.70 12.02 8.14
N ASN A 581 -30.79 11.42 9.33
CA ASN A 581 -32.04 11.07 10.04
C ASN A 581 -32.97 10.08 9.30
N ILE A 582 -32.53 9.49 8.19
CA ILE A 582 -33.33 8.52 7.43
C ILE A 582 -32.76 7.11 7.58
N PHE A 583 -31.50 6.90 7.18
CA PHE A 583 -30.87 5.57 7.27
C PHE A 583 -29.34 5.64 7.20
N HIS A 584 -28.72 4.51 7.56
CA HIS A 584 -27.33 4.19 7.29
C HIS A 584 -27.28 2.78 6.67
N SER A 585 -26.51 2.61 5.59
CA SER A 585 -26.41 1.32 4.91
C SER A 585 -25.04 1.16 4.28
N SER A 586 -24.55 -0.08 4.34
CA SER A 586 -23.28 -0.50 3.76
C SER A 586 -23.53 -1.60 2.73
N TYR A 587 -22.75 -1.58 1.67
CA TYR A 587 -22.94 -2.43 0.50
C TYR A 587 -21.59 -3.00 0.04
N ASP A 588 -21.62 -4.25 -0.44
CA ASP A 588 -20.55 -4.81 -1.26
C ASP A 588 -20.71 -4.40 -2.73
N LYS A 589 -19.67 -4.63 -3.52
CA LYS A 589 -19.61 -4.30 -4.94
C LYS A 589 -20.71 -5.01 -5.75
N LYS A 590 -20.96 -6.29 -5.50
CA LYS A 590 -21.95 -7.09 -6.24
C LYS A 590 -23.36 -6.55 -5.98
N GLU A 591 -23.67 -6.21 -4.73
CA GLU A 591 -24.93 -5.57 -4.34
C GLU A 591 -25.15 -4.29 -5.15
N ILE A 592 -24.15 -3.40 -5.22
CA ILE A 592 -24.26 -2.13 -5.95
C ILE A 592 -24.38 -2.31 -7.46
N GLU A 593 -23.54 -3.15 -8.07
CA GLU A 593 -23.62 -3.43 -9.50
C GLU A 593 -24.99 -3.98 -9.88
N TRP A 594 -25.57 -4.83 -9.03
CA TRP A 594 -26.92 -5.34 -9.26
C TRP A 594 -27.98 -4.26 -9.13
N LEU A 595 -27.92 -3.43 -8.09
CA LEU A 595 -28.88 -2.34 -7.85
C LEU A 595 -28.86 -1.33 -9.01
N ILE A 596 -27.69 -0.89 -9.47
CA ILE A 596 -27.56 0.06 -10.59
C ILE A 596 -28.13 -0.50 -11.90
N ASN A 597 -27.87 -1.77 -12.19
CA ASN A 597 -28.29 -2.39 -13.46
C ASN A 597 -29.78 -2.78 -13.49
N ASN A 598 -30.39 -3.09 -12.34
CA ASN A 598 -31.72 -3.72 -12.29
C ASN A 598 -32.81 -2.84 -11.66
N LEU A 599 -32.46 -1.73 -11.01
CA LEU A 599 -33.44 -0.73 -10.61
C LEU A 599 -33.89 0.07 -11.85
N GLN A 600 -34.80 -0.53 -12.61
CA GLN A 600 -35.37 0.04 -13.83
C GLN A 600 -36.59 0.92 -13.50
N PRO A 601 -36.95 1.89 -14.37
CA PRO A 601 -38.11 2.75 -14.16
C PRO A 601 -39.42 1.98 -13.95
N LYS A 602 -39.58 0.81 -14.57
CA LYS A 602 -40.78 -0.03 -14.43
C LYS A 602 -40.99 -0.56 -13.00
N SER A 603 -39.92 -0.69 -12.22
CA SER A 603 -39.96 -1.17 -10.84
C SER A 603 -40.21 -0.05 -9.82
N LEU A 604 -40.13 1.23 -10.25
CA LEU A 604 -40.32 2.42 -9.38
C LEU A 604 -41.67 2.36 -8.64
N HIS A 605 -42.76 2.05 -9.35
CA HIS A 605 -44.10 2.01 -8.73
C HIS A 605 -44.20 0.95 -7.62
N PHE A 606 -43.58 -0.21 -7.83
CA PHE A 606 -43.57 -1.26 -6.83
C PHE A 606 -42.68 -0.89 -5.63
N LEU A 607 -41.52 -0.29 -5.87
CA LEU A 607 -40.64 0.20 -4.80
C LEU A 607 -41.29 1.30 -3.97
N TYR A 608 -42.07 2.20 -4.59
CA TYR A 608 -42.91 3.15 -3.87
C TYR A 608 -43.94 2.46 -2.97
N LYS A 609 -44.60 1.41 -3.46
CA LYS A 609 -45.53 0.60 -2.66
C LYS A 609 -44.80 -0.03 -1.46
N LEU A 610 -43.64 -0.64 -1.68
CA LEU A 610 -42.85 -1.26 -0.62
C LEU A 610 -42.36 -0.23 0.42
N ALA A 611 -41.90 0.95 -0.01
CA ALA A 611 -41.52 2.04 0.88
C ALA A 611 -42.71 2.53 1.71
N SER A 612 -43.89 2.67 1.11
CA SER A 612 -45.13 3.05 1.83
C SER A 612 -45.56 2.00 2.85
N ILE A 613 -45.44 0.71 2.51
CA ILE A 613 -45.70 -0.39 3.45
C ILE A 613 -44.76 -0.27 4.64
N TYR A 614 -43.46 -0.14 4.40
CA TYR A 614 -42.47 0.00 5.46
C TYR A 614 -42.72 1.22 6.35
N GLU A 615 -43.08 2.35 5.77
CA GLU A 615 -43.39 3.56 6.52
C GLU A 615 -44.58 3.38 7.47
N LYS A 616 -45.60 2.63 7.03
CA LYS A 616 -46.80 2.32 7.83
C LYS A 616 -46.55 1.24 8.88
N THR A 617 -45.84 0.18 8.53
CA THR A 617 -45.74 -1.03 9.38
C THR A 617 -44.46 -1.09 10.19
N LYS A 618 -43.40 -0.38 9.78
CA LYS A 618 -42.03 -0.49 10.31
C LYS A 618 -41.53 -1.95 10.37
N SER A 619 -42.00 -2.80 9.45
CA SER A 619 -41.77 -4.25 9.47
C SER A 619 -41.23 -4.75 8.14
N ASP A 620 -40.02 -5.31 8.16
CA ASP A 620 -39.42 -5.96 6.99
C ASP A 620 -40.19 -7.19 6.55
N LEU A 621 -40.81 -7.91 7.49
CA LEU A 621 -41.67 -9.06 7.17
C LEU A 621 -42.83 -8.66 6.26
N SER A 622 -43.42 -7.48 6.47
CA SER A 622 -44.48 -6.97 5.61
C SER A 622 -43.97 -6.67 4.19
N ILE A 623 -42.74 -6.14 4.05
CA ILE A 623 -42.12 -5.95 2.74
C ILE A 623 -41.87 -7.31 2.07
N ILE A 624 -41.33 -8.28 2.81
CA ILE A 624 -40.99 -9.61 2.28
C ILE A 624 -42.24 -10.32 1.76
N VAL A 625 -43.35 -10.29 2.51
CA VAL A 625 -44.63 -10.87 2.08
C VAL A 625 -45.11 -10.24 0.78
N GLU A 626 -45.06 -8.91 0.68
CA GLU A 626 -45.46 -8.21 -0.54
C GLU A 626 -44.55 -8.56 -1.75
N ILE A 627 -43.24 -8.72 -1.55
CA ILE A 627 -42.30 -9.21 -2.58
C ILE A 627 -42.67 -10.64 -2.99
N MET A 628 -43.00 -11.52 -2.04
CA MET A 628 -43.38 -12.92 -2.31
C MET A 628 -44.66 -13.05 -3.12
N ASP A 629 -45.65 -12.22 -2.83
CA ASP A 629 -46.94 -12.20 -3.51
C ASP A 629 -46.82 -11.70 -4.95
N ASN A 630 -45.88 -10.79 -5.21
CA ASN A 630 -45.66 -10.21 -6.54
C ASN A 630 -44.45 -10.78 -7.28
N ARG A 631 -43.87 -11.90 -6.82
CA ARG A 631 -42.59 -12.44 -7.34
C ARG A 631 -42.54 -12.66 -8.85
N LYS A 632 -43.68 -13.04 -9.46
CA LYS A 632 -43.76 -13.29 -10.91
C LYS A 632 -43.81 -12.00 -11.74
N SER A 633 -44.50 -10.99 -11.22
CA SER A 633 -44.69 -9.70 -11.91
C SER A 633 -43.57 -8.70 -11.62
N GLN A 634 -42.84 -8.88 -10.51
CA GLN A 634 -41.74 -8.02 -10.05
C GLN A 634 -40.46 -8.84 -9.93
N GLN A 635 -40.11 -9.54 -11.01
CA GLN A 635 -39.02 -10.51 -11.03
C GLN A 635 -37.67 -9.85 -10.67
N ASP A 636 -37.43 -8.59 -11.05
CA ASP A 636 -36.18 -7.88 -10.77
C ASP A 636 -35.98 -7.64 -9.26
N ILE A 637 -37.02 -7.18 -8.58
CA ILE A 637 -36.99 -6.97 -7.11
C ILE A 637 -36.97 -8.31 -6.36
N SER A 638 -37.72 -9.29 -6.84
CA SER A 638 -37.67 -10.65 -6.30
C SER A 638 -36.28 -11.29 -6.46
N ASN A 639 -35.59 -11.05 -7.57
CA ASN A 639 -34.24 -11.57 -7.79
C ASN A 639 -33.21 -10.92 -6.85
N LEU A 640 -33.32 -9.60 -6.61
CA LEU A 640 -32.47 -8.90 -5.63
C LEU A 640 -32.52 -9.57 -4.25
N TYR A 641 -33.72 -9.89 -3.77
CA TYR A 641 -33.89 -10.54 -2.47
C TYR A 641 -33.54 -12.03 -2.50
N PHE A 642 -34.11 -12.82 -3.42
CA PHE A 642 -33.96 -14.29 -3.36
C PHE A 642 -32.69 -14.84 -4.00
N LYS A 643 -32.11 -14.17 -5.00
CA LYS A 643 -30.90 -14.66 -5.69
C LYS A 643 -29.63 -14.01 -5.16
N ILE A 644 -29.67 -12.71 -4.91
CA ILE A 644 -28.51 -11.93 -4.45
C ILE A 644 -28.49 -11.78 -2.93
N ASN A 645 -29.58 -12.14 -2.24
CA ASN A 645 -29.70 -12.07 -0.78
C ASN A 645 -29.57 -10.63 -0.24
N ILE A 646 -30.01 -9.64 -1.01
CA ILE A 646 -30.01 -8.24 -0.56
C ILE A 646 -31.23 -7.99 0.33
N PRO A 647 -31.05 -7.54 1.59
CA PRO A 647 -32.18 -7.19 2.45
C PRO A 647 -33.08 -6.13 1.82
N PRO A 648 -34.42 -6.22 1.93
CA PRO A 648 -35.33 -5.25 1.32
C PRO A 648 -35.07 -3.82 1.78
N GLU A 649 -34.66 -3.63 3.04
CA GLU A 649 -34.25 -2.33 3.58
C GLU A 649 -33.15 -1.68 2.72
N LYS A 650 -32.10 -2.43 2.36
CA LYS A 650 -31.00 -1.90 1.54
C LYS A 650 -31.45 -1.49 0.14
N ILE A 651 -32.36 -2.26 -0.46
CA ILE A 651 -32.96 -1.96 -1.77
C ILE A 651 -33.72 -0.63 -1.70
N LEU A 652 -34.57 -0.48 -0.67
CA LEU A 652 -35.36 0.74 -0.46
C LEU A 652 -34.49 1.95 -0.14
N ASN A 653 -33.44 1.76 0.67
CA ASN A 653 -32.50 2.82 1.02
C ASN A 653 -31.72 3.32 -0.20
N PHE A 654 -31.22 2.41 -1.04
CA PHE A 654 -30.55 2.76 -2.30
C PHE A 654 -31.50 3.48 -3.26
N TYR A 655 -32.72 2.95 -3.41
CA TYR A 655 -33.77 3.57 -4.20
C TYR A 655 -34.08 5.02 -3.76
N ARG A 656 -34.21 5.25 -2.45
CA ARG A 656 -34.51 6.56 -1.86
C ARG A 656 -33.48 7.63 -2.16
N ILE A 657 -32.23 7.26 -2.42
CA ILE A 657 -31.14 8.22 -2.67
C ILE A 657 -30.84 8.41 -4.15
N THR A 658 -31.22 7.48 -5.02
CA THR A 658 -30.96 7.57 -6.47
C THR A 658 -32.16 8.01 -7.29
N GLU A 659 -33.40 7.79 -6.81
CA GLU A 659 -34.61 7.98 -7.64
C GLU A 659 -35.68 8.92 -7.04
N VAL A 660 -35.70 9.13 -5.71
CA VAL A 660 -36.86 9.74 -5.03
C VAL A 660 -36.92 11.28 -5.12
N ASP A 661 -35.90 11.93 -5.67
CA ASP A 661 -35.84 13.40 -5.72
C ASP A 661 -36.66 14.06 -6.85
N ASN A 662 -37.41 13.29 -7.64
CA ASN A 662 -38.25 13.87 -8.70
C ASN A 662 -39.71 14.18 -8.31
N GLU A 663 -40.28 13.64 -7.21
CA GLU A 663 -41.73 13.87 -6.94
C GLU A 663 -42.16 14.09 -5.48
N LEU A 664 -41.35 13.80 -4.45
CA LEU A 664 -41.84 13.77 -3.06
C LEU A 664 -41.74 15.08 -2.25
N HIS A 665 -41.37 16.19 -2.90
CA HIS A 665 -41.38 17.53 -2.29
C HIS A 665 -42.19 18.57 -3.07
N LYS A 666 -43.08 18.14 -3.98
CA LYS A 666 -43.97 19.02 -4.75
C LYS A 666 -45.47 18.91 -4.41
N THR A 667 -45.84 18.23 -3.34
CA THR A 667 -47.24 18.16 -2.86
C THR A 667 -47.43 18.77 -1.49
#